data_AF-A0A919KD45-F1
#
_entry.id   AF-A0A919KD45-F1
#
_cell.length_a   1.000
_cell.length_b   1.000
_cell.length_c   1.000
_cell.angle_alpha   90.00
_cell.angle_beta   90.00
_cell.angle_gamma   90.00
#
_symmetry.space_group_name_H-M   'P 1'
#
loop_
_entity.id
_entity.type
_entity.pdbx_description
1 polymer ?
#
loop_
_entity_poly.entity_id
_entity_poly.type
_entity_poly.pdbx_seq_one_letter_code
_entity_poly.pdbx_strand_id
1 'polypeptide(L)'
;MLNIEAVEHDGIFFDHDIVHCVEATVSRRLDKAKHDGEKLHKAIKRWTGTDGRLAKGWFVTLHAPTPEQTKELRGIDPRIKALSFAQFKSRLFDSLAYLQRRREAPFGSARNPEDPHGPLERYVPVDILPSSASSSGDLEVLHVDDLAERLLSGQRYALVGDYGAGKSMTFRQLFFQLADAHKQNRTLRYPVHLNLRDHWGQKTPRVALTHHAEEIGFDRPESLVAAWRSGYIHVLLDGFDEIAAPGWSSDVRLLRETRMRAMELVRRFFKETPRKAAVAVAGRRHFFDNEAELRDALFDDRSRLIFEVAEFNEAQIREYLGRKNWFTLPAWLPARPLLIGHLAAQRKLEEISDSTLDLAPAAGWNALLDIISSRESDIEAGIDVGSVRATLERLASVARCKPSGLGPLTYSEITEGFALIRGQEPSDDQRTILHRLPGLAVDADAQQGTRYFIDADLAAAAQARDVSEFILTPVLTGDSVASRWNVSLTQLGVDVVAIQCKDNITEKLVGAAAITAVRADLDVLAADIVRASLALGCGLDNSTVNIDGVHVPSLELFEGQPDLSSISFSNCIFESLEISGEVDPRLLPSFDGCYIDVLFGRAGASDLPAQRFAANCTFGDFPDSLERNASVVASDLPIGVKVVIVLLRKLYMQRGRGRAESALLRGMPQSERGLVPAALAILQKEKLATQVKINSRPVWLPDRASQKRVHGFVTAPRGSDDSLYGEAAALQ
;
A
#
# COMPACT_ATOMS: atom_id res chain seq x y z
N MET A 1 -21.59 43.95 -30.85
CA MET A 1 -21.14 44.85 -31.91
C MET A 1 -21.24 46.28 -31.46
N LEU A 2 -20.24 47.10 -31.77
CA LEU A 2 -20.24 48.55 -31.58
C LEU A 2 -20.32 49.19 -32.96
N ASN A 3 -21.27 50.11 -33.14
CA ASN A 3 -21.53 50.77 -34.42
C ASN A 3 -20.75 52.09 -34.44
N ILE A 4 -19.77 52.23 -35.33
CA ILE A 4 -19.04 53.50 -35.52
C ILE A 4 -19.44 54.03 -36.88
N GLU A 5 -20.04 55.23 -36.92
CA GLU A 5 -20.45 55.89 -38.18
C GLU A 5 -21.30 54.98 -39.10
N ALA A 6 -22.22 54.20 -38.51
CA ALA A 6 -23.06 53.20 -39.17
C ALA A 6 -22.30 52.01 -39.81
N VAL A 7 -21.04 51.82 -39.46
CA VAL A 7 -20.23 50.65 -39.83
C VAL A 7 -20.03 49.77 -38.61
N GLU A 8 -20.49 48.53 -38.73
CA GLU A 8 -20.52 47.55 -37.64
C GLU A 8 -19.16 46.88 -37.46
N HIS A 9 -18.46 47.05 -36.34
CA HIS A 9 -17.17 46.37 -36.08
C HIS A 9 -17.33 45.07 -35.27
N ASP A 10 -16.47 44.08 -35.55
CA ASP A 10 -16.46 42.80 -34.83
C ASP A 10 -16.05 42.98 -33.37
N GLY A 11 -15.06 43.83 -33.09
CA GLY A 11 -14.67 44.14 -31.71
C GLY A 11 -13.86 45.43 -31.56
N ILE A 12 -14.15 46.17 -30.49
CA ILE A 12 -13.36 47.33 -30.04
C ILE A 12 -13.13 47.18 -28.55
N PHE A 13 -11.86 47.09 -28.16
CA PHE A 13 -11.44 46.85 -26.78
C PHE A 13 -10.57 48.00 -26.31
N PHE A 14 -10.88 48.51 -25.13
CA PHE A 14 -10.16 49.62 -24.52
C PHE A 14 -9.18 49.06 -23.49
N ASP A 15 -7.89 49.25 -23.72
CA ASP A 15 -6.83 49.09 -22.73
C ASP A 15 -6.45 50.46 -22.14
N HIS A 16 -5.54 50.49 -21.16
CA HIS A 16 -5.15 51.72 -20.48
C HIS A 16 -4.62 52.78 -21.46
N ASP A 17 -3.69 52.37 -22.34
CA ASP A 17 -3.01 53.27 -23.28
C ASP A 17 -3.37 53.02 -24.76
N ILE A 18 -4.03 51.89 -25.06
CA ILE A 18 -4.27 51.45 -26.44
C ILE A 18 -5.73 51.01 -26.65
N VAL A 19 -6.35 51.47 -27.73
CA VAL A 19 -7.62 50.94 -28.23
C VAL A 19 -7.35 49.89 -29.31
N HIS A 20 -7.81 48.67 -29.09
CA HIS A 20 -7.68 47.55 -30.01
C HIS A 20 -8.95 47.41 -30.86
N CYS A 21 -8.81 47.65 -32.17
CA CYS A 21 -9.88 47.44 -33.16
C CYS A 21 -9.66 46.09 -33.83
N VAL A 22 -10.67 45.23 -33.86
CA VAL A 22 -10.57 43.85 -34.37
C VAL A 22 -11.60 43.61 -35.46
N GLU A 23 -11.16 43.00 -36.55
CA GLU A 23 -11.99 42.41 -37.59
C GLU A 23 -11.52 40.97 -37.80
N ALA A 24 -12.45 40.03 -37.80
CA ALA A 24 -12.20 38.60 -37.89
C ALA A 24 -12.86 37.99 -39.13
N THR A 25 -12.12 37.16 -39.88
CA THR A 25 -12.67 36.52 -41.08
C THR A 25 -12.13 35.10 -41.29
N VAL A 26 -12.94 34.26 -41.92
CA VAL A 26 -12.51 32.95 -42.45
C VAL A 26 -12.10 33.04 -43.93
N SER A 27 -12.31 34.20 -44.57
CA SER A 27 -12.05 34.41 -45.99
C SER A 27 -10.55 34.57 -46.29
N ARG A 28 -10.08 33.89 -47.34
CA ARG A 28 -8.72 34.06 -47.88
C ARG A 28 -8.65 35.07 -49.03
N ARG A 29 -9.75 35.72 -49.37
CA ARG A 29 -9.81 36.65 -50.51
C ARG A 29 -9.18 38.00 -50.18
N LEU A 30 -8.54 38.62 -51.17
CA LEU A 30 -7.86 39.91 -51.04
C LEU A 30 -8.85 41.08 -50.91
N ASP A 31 -9.95 41.04 -51.66
CA ASP A 31 -11.01 42.06 -51.63
C ASP A 31 -11.61 42.23 -50.23
N LYS A 32 -11.80 41.12 -49.51
CA LYS A 32 -12.27 41.12 -48.13
C LYS A 32 -11.26 41.76 -47.18
N ALA A 33 -9.97 41.44 -47.33
CA ALA A 33 -8.92 42.07 -46.52
C ALA A 33 -8.82 43.58 -46.79
N LYS A 34 -9.00 44.03 -48.03
CA LYS A 34 -9.04 45.46 -48.35
C LYS A 34 -10.21 46.17 -47.66
N HIS A 35 -11.41 45.60 -47.77
CA HIS A 35 -12.61 46.15 -47.14
C HIS A 35 -12.49 46.22 -45.61
N ASP A 36 -12.08 45.13 -44.96
CA ASP A 36 -11.91 45.09 -43.51
C ASP A 36 -10.72 45.95 -43.05
N GLY A 37 -9.68 46.11 -43.89
CA GLY A 37 -8.56 47.01 -43.66
C GLY A 37 -8.96 48.48 -43.65
N GLU A 38 -9.76 48.93 -44.63
CA GLU A 38 -10.30 50.29 -44.68
C GLU A 38 -11.18 50.59 -43.47
N LYS A 39 -11.97 49.58 -43.06
CA LYS A 39 -12.82 49.64 -41.87
C LYS A 39 -11.97 49.78 -40.59
N LEU A 40 -10.93 48.97 -40.41
CA LEU A 40 -9.97 49.10 -39.32
C LEU A 40 -9.26 50.47 -39.33
N HIS A 41 -8.86 50.97 -40.49
CA HIS A 41 -8.19 52.27 -40.61
C HIS A 41 -9.08 53.43 -40.11
N LYS A 42 -10.37 53.42 -40.47
CA LYS A 42 -11.34 54.40 -39.95
C LYS A 42 -11.46 54.33 -38.43
N ALA A 43 -11.61 53.11 -37.87
CA ALA A 43 -11.68 52.93 -36.43
C ALA A 43 -10.41 53.41 -35.69
N ILE A 44 -9.22 53.09 -36.23
CA ILE A 44 -7.95 53.55 -35.67
C ILE A 44 -7.88 55.08 -35.68
N LYS A 45 -8.24 55.73 -36.79
CA LYS A 45 -8.25 57.20 -36.87
C LYS A 45 -9.21 57.83 -35.86
N ARG A 46 -10.38 57.22 -35.67
CA ARG A 46 -11.39 57.70 -34.71
C ARG A 46 -10.87 57.67 -33.27
N TRP A 47 -10.20 56.59 -32.87
CA TRP A 47 -9.82 56.38 -31.47
C TRP A 47 -8.42 56.88 -31.12
N THR A 48 -7.52 57.02 -32.11
CA THR A 48 -6.19 57.59 -31.85
C THR A 48 -6.33 59.03 -31.38
N GLY A 49 -5.75 59.37 -30.24
CA GLY A 49 -5.79 60.70 -29.64
C GLY A 49 -7.06 60.99 -28.83
N THR A 50 -8.05 60.09 -28.84
CA THR A 50 -9.19 60.17 -27.93
C THR A 50 -8.72 59.77 -26.53
N ASP A 51 -8.93 60.63 -25.54
CA ASP A 51 -8.47 60.45 -24.15
C ASP A 51 -6.97 60.15 -24.01
N GLY A 52 -6.14 60.64 -24.97
CA GLY A 52 -4.69 60.43 -24.97
C GLY A 52 -4.24 59.02 -25.39
N ARG A 53 -5.15 58.14 -25.80
CA ARG A 53 -4.82 56.74 -26.16
C ARG A 53 -4.38 56.58 -27.61
N LEU A 54 -3.52 55.60 -27.87
CA LEU A 54 -3.21 55.14 -29.22
C LEU A 54 -4.26 54.13 -29.69
N ALA A 55 -4.38 53.90 -31.00
CA ALA A 55 -5.22 52.82 -31.52
C ALA A 55 -4.46 51.88 -32.46
N LYS A 56 -4.85 50.61 -32.45
CA LYS A 56 -4.21 49.53 -33.20
C LYS A 56 -5.24 48.60 -33.83
N GLY A 57 -5.02 48.23 -35.09
CA GLY A 57 -5.89 47.32 -35.82
C GLY A 57 -5.40 45.89 -35.81
N TRP A 58 -6.34 44.95 -35.71
CA TRP A 58 -6.10 43.52 -35.75
C TRP A 58 -6.99 42.91 -36.83
N PHE A 59 -6.37 42.44 -37.91
CA PHE A 59 -7.04 41.63 -38.91
C PHE A 59 -6.76 40.16 -38.61
N VAL A 60 -7.77 39.46 -38.11
CA VAL A 60 -7.65 38.10 -37.59
C VAL A 60 -8.25 37.12 -38.58
N THR A 61 -7.46 36.16 -39.04
CA THR A 61 -7.90 35.11 -39.96
C THR A 61 -7.94 33.74 -39.27
N LEU A 62 -8.81 32.81 -39.68
CA LEU A 62 -8.81 31.47 -39.06
C LEU A 62 -7.45 30.76 -39.18
N HIS A 63 -6.84 30.84 -40.36
CA HIS A 63 -5.50 30.34 -40.65
C HIS A 63 -4.51 31.49 -40.85
N ALA A 64 -3.24 31.22 -41.16
CA ALA A 64 -2.28 32.28 -41.46
C ALA A 64 -2.76 33.15 -42.64
N PRO A 65 -2.71 34.50 -42.52
CA PRO A 65 -3.08 35.39 -43.62
C PRO A 65 -2.10 35.21 -44.77
N THR A 66 -2.58 35.39 -45.99
CA THR A 66 -1.73 35.30 -47.19
C THR A 66 -0.72 36.45 -47.26
N PRO A 67 0.42 36.29 -47.95
CA PRO A 67 1.38 37.36 -48.18
C PRO A 67 0.74 38.61 -48.82
N GLU A 68 -0.18 38.41 -49.76
CA GLU A 68 -0.89 39.46 -50.48
C GLU A 68 -1.80 40.25 -49.53
N GLN A 69 -2.59 39.57 -48.69
CA GLN A 69 -3.43 40.22 -47.68
C GLN A 69 -2.58 41.03 -46.69
N THR A 70 -1.45 40.47 -46.24
CA THR A 70 -0.55 41.14 -45.29
C THR A 70 0.07 42.40 -45.90
N LYS A 71 0.46 42.35 -47.17
CA LYS A 71 1.02 43.49 -47.91
C LYS A 71 -0.03 44.60 -48.09
N GLU A 72 -1.24 44.24 -48.51
CA GLU A 72 -2.35 45.18 -48.71
C GLU A 72 -2.70 45.91 -47.41
N LEU A 73 -2.89 45.17 -46.33
CA LEU A 73 -3.25 45.74 -45.02
C LEU A 73 -2.18 46.70 -44.46
N ARG A 74 -0.89 46.36 -44.63
CA ARG A 74 0.21 47.27 -44.27
C ARG A 74 0.23 48.54 -45.12
N GLY A 75 -0.17 48.44 -46.39
CA GLY A 75 -0.30 49.57 -47.30
C GLY A 75 -1.43 50.53 -46.89
N ILE A 76 -2.51 50.01 -46.30
CA ILE A 76 -3.64 50.80 -45.82
C ILE A 76 -3.29 51.56 -44.53
N ASP A 77 -2.78 50.86 -43.50
CA ASP A 77 -2.30 51.48 -42.27
C ASP A 77 -1.23 50.60 -41.61
N PRO A 78 -0.02 51.13 -41.33
CA PRO A 78 1.06 50.35 -40.72
C PRO A 78 0.73 49.85 -39.31
N ARG A 79 -0.28 50.40 -38.65
CA ARG A 79 -0.75 49.97 -37.32
C ARG A 79 -1.67 48.75 -37.38
N ILE A 80 -2.11 48.34 -38.56
CA ILE A 80 -2.89 47.11 -38.74
C ILE A 80 -1.95 45.91 -38.77
N LYS A 81 -2.20 44.95 -37.88
CA LYS A 81 -1.50 43.66 -37.88
C LYS A 81 -2.42 42.55 -38.38
N ALA A 82 -2.03 41.93 -39.48
CA ALA A 82 -2.64 40.72 -40.00
C ALA A 82 -2.02 39.50 -39.31
N LEU A 83 -2.85 38.60 -38.80
CA LEU A 83 -2.40 37.40 -38.09
C LEU A 83 -3.49 36.33 -38.06
N SER A 84 -3.11 35.09 -37.78
CA SER A 84 -4.08 34.01 -37.56
C SER A 84 -4.74 34.13 -36.19
N PHE A 85 -5.87 33.47 -36.00
CA PHE A 85 -6.55 33.37 -34.71
C PHE A 85 -5.63 32.78 -33.64
N ALA A 86 -4.85 31.76 -33.99
CA ALA A 86 -3.85 31.18 -33.08
C ALA A 86 -2.78 32.21 -32.66
N GLN A 87 -2.27 33.01 -33.60
CA GLN A 87 -1.30 34.08 -33.33
C GLN A 87 -1.91 35.26 -32.56
N PHE A 88 -3.21 35.52 -32.71
CA PHE A 88 -3.91 36.54 -31.94
C PHE A 88 -4.03 36.09 -30.48
N LYS A 89 -4.47 34.84 -30.30
CA LYS A 89 -4.63 34.20 -29.00
C LYS A 89 -3.31 34.13 -28.23
N SER A 90 -2.21 33.75 -28.87
CA SER A 90 -0.89 33.65 -28.19
C SER A 90 -0.38 34.97 -27.63
N ARG A 91 -0.88 36.11 -28.15
CA ARG A 91 -0.55 37.43 -27.60
C ARG A 91 -1.29 37.73 -26.30
N LEU A 92 -2.51 37.21 -26.15
CA LEU A 92 -3.29 37.32 -24.92
C LEU A 92 -2.66 36.48 -23.81
N PHE A 93 -2.29 35.24 -24.13
CA PHE A 93 -1.53 34.38 -23.23
C PHE A 93 -0.76 33.33 -24.06
N ASP A 94 0.45 32.99 -23.66
CA ASP A 94 1.25 31.97 -24.35
C ASP A 94 1.06 30.60 -23.65
N SER A 95 0.04 29.82 -24.07
CA SER A 95 -0.16 28.47 -23.53
C SER A 95 1.05 27.59 -23.75
N LEU A 96 1.71 27.71 -24.91
CA LEU A 96 2.75 26.77 -25.29
C LEU A 96 3.98 26.98 -24.42
N ALA A 97 4.35 28.23 -24.17
CA ALA A 97 5.41 28.56 -23.23
C ALA A 97 5.08 28.07 -21.81
N TYR A 98 3.86 28.31 -21.32
CA TYR A 98 3.44 27.79 -20.02
C TYR A 98 3.53 26.26 -19.95
N LEU A 99 2.98 25.55 -20.94
CA LEU A 99 2.97 24.09 -20.98
C LEU A 99 4.37 23.50 -21.05
N GLN A 100 5.32 24.18 -21.71
CA GLN A 100 6.71 23.77 -21.74
C GLN A 100 7.37 23.94 -20.37
N ARG A 101 7.31 25.13 -19.77
CA ARG A 101 7.91 25.38 -18.45
C ARG A 101 7.30 24.48 -17.37
N ARG A 102 5.98 24.26 -17.43
CA ARG A 102 5.30 23.37 -16.49
C ARG A 102 5.75 21.91 -16.62
N ARG A 103 6.16 21.44 -17.82
CA ARG A 103 6.70 20.07 -18.02
C ARG A 103 8.05 19.86 -17.34
N GLU A 104 8.81 20.94 -17.16
CA GLU A 104 10.14 20.93 -16.54
C GLU A 104 10.04 21.03 -15.00
N ALA A 105 8.91 21.49 -14.47
CA ALA A 105 8.66 21.59 -13.03
C ALA A 105 8.08 20.29 -12.41
N PRO A 106 8.31 20.02 -11.11
CA PRO A 106 7.77 18.85 -10.40
C PRO A 106 6.23 18.80 -10.38
N PHE A 107 5.64 17.59 -10.39
CA PHE A 107 4.19 17.36 -10.28
C PHE A 107 3.85 16.78 -8.90
N GLY A 108 3.42 17.64 -7.97
CA GLY A 108 3.07 17.28 -6.61
C GLY A 108 4.15 16.45 -5.92
N SER A 109 3.76 15.25 -5.48
CA SER A 109 4.65 14.28 -4.81
C SER A 109 5.32 13.27 -5.76
N ALA A 110 5.08 13.37 -7.07
CA ALA A 110 5.66 12.46 -8.06
C ALA A 110 7.17 12.74 -8.20
N ARG A 111 7.98 11.73 -7.85
CA ARG A 111 9.44 11.71 -7.99
C ARG A 111 9.86 10.39 -8.62
N ASN A 112 10.99 10.39 -9.31
CA ASN A 112 11.57 9.15 -9.79
C ASN A 112 12.27 8.48 -8.59
N PRO A 113 11.93 7.22 -8.26
CA PRO A 113 12.52 6.53 -7.11
C PRO A 113 14.03 6.24 -7.24
N GLU A 114 14.59 6.21 -8.46
CA GLU A 114 16.03 6.00 -8.72
C GLU A 114 16.83 7.30 -8.63
N ASP A 115 16.27 8.40 -9.11
CA ASP A 115 16.86 9.73 -9.08
C ASP A 115 15.76 10.78 -8.84
N PRO A 116 15.72 11.44 -7.66
CA PRO A 116 14.72 12.46 -7.36
C PRO A 116 14.67 13.63 -8.36
N HIS A 117 15.76 13.88 -9.09
CA HIS A 117 15.86 14.92 -10.13
C HIS A 117 15.76 14.36 -11.55
N GLY A 118 15.69 13.04 -11.70
CA GLY A 118 15.61 12.34 -12.96
C GLY A 118 14.21 12.40 -13.60
N PRO A 119 14.09 12.02 -14.89
CA PRO A 119 12.81 11.99 -15.56
C PRO A 119 11.87 11.00 -14.89
N LEU A 120 10.61 11.41 -14.67
CA LEU A 120 9.58 10.54 -14.14
C LEU A 120 9.26 9.40 -15.11
N GLU A 121 9.07 8.21 -14.55
CA GLU A 121 8.70 7.01 -15.29
C GLU A 121 7.39 7.17 -16.07
N ARG A 122 7.20 6.26 -17.04
CA ARG A 122 5.98 6.21 -17.83
C ARG A 122 4.81 5.75 -16.95
N TYR A 123 3.70 6.48 -17.04
CA TYR A 123 2.48 6.15 -16.33
C TYR A 123 1.98 4.73 -16.63
N VAL A 124 1.53 4.03 -15.59
CA VAL A 124 0.77 2.78 -15.68
C VAL A 124 -0.67 3.14 -15.30
N PRO A 125 -1.67 2.87 -16.15
CA PRO A 125 -3.07 3.15 -15.84
C PRO A 125 -3.51 2.44 -14.56
N VAL A 126 -3.98 3.22 -13.60
CA VAL A 126 -4.60 2.73 -12.36
C VAL A 126 -6.12 2.70 -12.52
N ASP A 127 -6.75 1.81 -11.76
CA ASP A 127 -8.21 1.71 -11.71
C ASP A 127 -8.76 2.88 -10.87
N ILE A 128 -9.85 3.47 -11.34
CA ILE A 128 -10.46 4.64 -10.72
C ILE A 128 -11.92 4.33 -10.43
N LEU A 129 -12.31 4.42 -9.18
CA LEU A 129 -13.63 4.04 -8.71
C LEU A 129 -14.44 5.29 -8.33
N PRO A 130 -15.72 5.42 -8.72
CA PRO A 130 -16.56 6.47 -8.18
C PRO A 130 -16.85 6.22 -6.69
N SER A 131 -16.74 7.27 -5.85
CA SER A 131 -17.14 7.18 -4.44
C SER A 131 -18.63 6.86 -4.35
N SER A 132 -18.98 5.78 -3.67
CA SER A 132 -20.30 5.15 -3.69
C SER A 132 -21.43 6.10 -3.27
N ALA A 133 -22.10 6.69 -4.26
CA ALA A 133 -23.45 7.22 -4.17
C ALA A 133 -24.35 6.61 -5.27
N SER A 134 -24.13 5.33 -5.57
CA SER A 134 -25.01 4.53 -6.43
C SER A 134 -24.98 3.09 -5.95
N SER A 135 -25.69 2.83 -4.84
CA SER A 135 -26.12 1.49 -4.49
C SER A 135 -26.90 0.91 -5.68
N SER A 136 -26.62 -0.34 -6.05
CA SER A 136 -27.20 -1.13 -7.15
C SER A 136 -26.64 -0.89 -8.57
N GLY A 137 -25.47 -1.49 -8.83
CA GLY A 137 -24.88 -1.69 -10.15
C GLY A 137 -23.39 -2.00 -10.01
N ASP A 138 -22.84 -2.85 -10.88
CA ASP A 138 -21.38 -3.03 -10.98
C ASP A 138 -20.72 -1.65 -11.06
N LEU A 139 -19.84 -1.33 -10.11
CA LEU A 139 -19.15 -0.04 -10.11
C LEU A 139 -18.32 0.03 -11.38
N GLU A 140 -18.66 0.98 -12.26
CA GLU A 140 -17.93 1.24 -13.48
C GLU A 140 -16.49 1.61 -13.10
N VAL A 141 -15.53 0.73 -13.44
CA VAL A 141 -14.10 1.03 -13.32
C VAL A 141 -13.75 2.01 -14.40
N LEU A 142 -13.30 3.19 -13.99
CA LEU A 142 -12.85 4.27 -14.86
C LEU A 142 -11.32 4.26 -14.97
N HIS A 143 -10.83 4.89 -16.03
CA HIS A 143 -9.41 5.15 -16.23
C HIS A 143 -9.14 6.65 -16.39
N VAL A 144 -7.86 7.00 -16.49
CA VAL A 144 -7.42 8.39 -16.64
C VAL A 144 -8.02 9.08 -17.87
N ASP A 145 -8.29 8.33 -18.95
CA ASP A 145 -8.89 8.84 -20.18
C ASP A 145 -10.33 9.34 -19.92
N ASP A 146 -11.11 8.61 -19.11
CA ASP A 146 -12.48 8.99 -18.76
C ASP A 146 -12.50 10.28 -17.93
N LEU A 147 -11.57 10.42 -16.99
CA LEU A 147 -11.38 11.64 -16.21
C LEU A 147 -10.98 12.82 -17.10
N ALA A 148 -10.09 12.62 -18.08
CA ALA A 148 -9.67 13.66 -19.01
C ALA A 148 -10.84 14.16 -19.87
N GLU A 149 -11.67 13.25 -20.40
CA GLU A 149 -12.86 13.63 -21.17
C GLU A 149 -13.88 14.39 -20.31
N ARG A 150 -14.06 13.99 -19.04
CA ARG A 150 -14.88 14.75 -18.07
C ARG A 150 -14.34 16.16 -17.83
N LEU A 151 -13.03 16.34 -17.73
CA LEU A 151 -12.42 17.67 -17.62
C LEU A 151 -12.59 18.50 -18.90
N LEU A 152 -12.45 17.90 -20.08
CA LEU A 152 -12.69 18.55 -21.36
C LEU A 152 -14.14 19.04 -21.49
N SER A 153 -15.11 18.30 -20.93
CA SER A 153 -16.51 18.72 -20.86
C SER A 153 -16.80 19.75 -19.76
N GLY A 154 -15.79 20.16 -18.98
CA GLY A 154 -15.90 21.17 -17.92
C GLY A 154 -16.39 20.63 -16.57
N GLN A 155 -16.40 19.31 -16.35
CA GLN A 155 -16.76 18.74 -15.05
C GLN A 155 -15.75 19.11 -13.97
N ARG A 156 -16.17 18.97 -12.72
CA ARG A 156 -15.37 19.31 -11.54
C ARG A 156 -15.48 18.19 -10.53
N TYR A 157 -14.35 17.74 -10.00
CA TYR A 157 -14.30 16.57 -9.12
C TYR A 157 -13.11 16.61 -8.16
N ALA A 158 -13.18 15.77 -7.13
CA ALA A 158 -12.03 15.40 -6.31
C ALA A 158 -11.54 14.00 -6.69
N LEU A 159 -10.23 13.79 -6.68
CA LEU A 159 -9.58 12.50 -6.83
C LEU A 159 -8.87 12.17 -5.52
N VAL A 160 -9.45 11.26 -4.75
CA VAL A 160 -8.90 10.80 -3.49
C VAL A 160 -8.21 9.45 -3.66
N GLY A 161 -7.49 9.04 -2.64
CA GLY A 161 -6.84 7.73 -2.60
C GLY A 161 -5.76 7.71 -1.53
N ASP A 162 -5.28 6.53 -1.21
CA ASP A 162 -4.35 6.33 -0.11
C ASP A 162 -2.93 6.78 -0.45
N TYR A 163 -2.08 6.69 0.57
CA TYR A 163 -0.65 6.94 0.42
C TYR A 163 -0.06 6.03 -0.66
N GLY A 164 0.70 6.62 -1.58
CA GLY A 164 1.38 5.88 -2.64
C GLY A 164 0.51 5.33 -3.78
N ALA A 165 -0.81 5.55 -3.76
CA ALA A 165 -1.75 5.05 -4.78
C ALA A 165 -1.58 5.66 -6.20
N GLY A 166 -0.72 6.68 -6.37
CA GLY A 166 -0.43 7.25 -7.69
C GLY A 166 -1.24 8.50 -8.08
N LYS A 167 -1.88 9.19 -7.13
CA LYS A 167 -2.67 10.43 -7.38
C LYS A 167 -1.92 11.50 -8.20
N SER A 168 -0.74 11.91 -7.76
CA SER A 168 0.08 12.92 -8.47
C SER A 168 0.52 12.44 -9.86
N MET A 169 0.79 11.14 -10.01
CA MET A 169 1.10 10.54 -11.32
C MET A 169 -0.12 10.58 -12.26
N THR A 170 -1.32 10.30 -11.75
CA THR A 170 -2.57 10.46 -12.49
C THR A 170 -2.83 11.92 -12.87
N PHE A 171 -2.59 12.88 -11.97
CA PHE A 171 -2.74 14.32 -12.29
C PHE A 171 -1.73 14.83 -13.33
N ARG A 172 -0.48 14.34 -13.29
CA ARG A 172 0.50 14.56 -14.37
C ARG A 172 0.00 14.02 -15.70
N GLN A 173 -0.55 12.80 -15.71
CA GLN A 173 -1.08 12.20 -16.93
C GLN A 173 -2.29 12.98 -17.48
N LEU A 174 -3.22 13.42 -16.61
CA LEU A 174 -4.32 14.32 -16.98
C LEU A 174 -3.79 15.63 -17.59
N PHE A 175 -2.77 16.23 -16.98
CA PHE A 175 -2.13 17.43 -17.51
C PHE A 175 -1.60 17.20 -18.93
N PHE A 176 -0.94 16.07 -19.21
CA PHE A 176 -0.44 15.76 -20.56
C PHE A 176 -1.56 15.56 -21.57
N GLN A 177 -2.62 14.82 -21.23
CA GLN A 177 -3.75 14.58 -22.13
C GLN A 177 -4.49 15.88 -22.47
N LEU A 178 -4.74 16.74 -21.47
CA LEU A 178 -5.36 18.05 -21.70
C LEU A 178 -4.45 18.99 -22.51
N ALA A 179 -3.14 18.95 -22.27
CA ALA A 179 -2.17 19.73 -23.04
C ALA A 179 -2.12 19.29 -24.51
N ASP A 180 -2.20 17.99 -24.77
CA ASP A 180 -2.19 17.45 -26.12
C ASP A 180 -3.52 17.73 -26.85
N ALA A 181 -4.66 17.61 -26.16
CA ALA A 181 -5.97 18.04 -26.69
C ALA A 181 -5.97 19.54 -27.08
N HIS A 182 -5.32 20.39 -26.28
CA HIS A 182 -5.13 21.80 -26.61
C HIS A 182 -4.26 21.99 -27.87
N LYS A 183 -3.11 21.32 -27.94
CA LYS A 183 -2.18 21.41 -29.10
C LYS A 183 -2.82 20.93 -30.40
N GLN A 184 -3.68 19.91 -30.31
CA GLN A 184 -4.45 19.37 -31.43
C GLN A 184 -5.68 20.23 -31.78
N ASN A 185 -5.89 21.38 -31.13
CA ASN A 185 -7.05 22.26 -31.30
C ASN A 185 -8.40 21.58 -31.03
N ARG A 186 -8.45 20.47 -30.28
CA ARG A 186 -9.72 19.85 -29.81
C ARG A 186 -10.44 20.75 -28.80
N THR A 187 -9.69 21.57 -28.08
CA THR A 187 -10.22 22.55 -27.12
C THR A 187 -9.41 23.84 -27.16
N LEU A 188 -10.06 24.98 -26.92
CA LEU A 188 -9.38 26.26 -26.75
C LEU A 188 -8.75 26.41 -25.35
N ARG A 189 -9.11 25.53 -24.42
CA ARG A 189 -8.64 25.57 -23.03
C ARG A 189 -7.37 24.75 -22.86
N TYR A 190 -6.62 25.01 -21.81
CA TYR A 190 -5.38 24.32 -21.49
C TYR A 190 -5.28 24.09 -19.98
N PRO A 191 -4.55 23.06 -19.55
CA PRO A 191 -4.41 22.76 -18.14
C PRO A 191 -3.40 23.68 -17.47
N VAL A 192 -3.69 24.05 -16.23
CA VAL A 192 -2.75 24.64 -15.26
C VAL A 192 -2.74 23.75 -14.05
N HIS A 193 -1.56 23.26 -13.68
CA HIS A 193 -1.36 22.37 -12.54
C HIS A 193 -0.60 23.08 -11.43
N LEU A 194 -1.21 23.19 -10.26
CA LEU A 194 -0.64 23.77 -9.06
C LEU A 194 -0.35 22.66 -8.03
N ASN A 195 0.81 22.72 -7.39
CA ASN A 195 1.12 21.88 -6.24
C ASN A 195 0.68 22.66 -4.99
N LEU A 196 -0.31 22.18 -4.25
CA LEU A 196 -0.93 22.95 -3.18
C LEU A 196 -0.02 23.17 -1.97
N ARG A 197 1.00 22.33 -1.76
CA ARG A 197 2.05 22.56 -0.74
C ARG A 197 2.82 23.87 -0.93
N ASP A 198 2.96 24.34 -2.17
CA ASP A 198 3.69 25.57 -2.50
C ASP A 198 2.83 26.82 -2.23
N HIS A 199 1.59 26.65 -1.75
CA HIS A 199 0.59 27.71 -1.53
C HIS A 199 0.14 27.80 -0.08
N TRP A 200 1.02 27.50 0.87
CA TRP A 200 0.73 27.56 2.30
C TRP A 200 0.21 28.94 2.75
N GLY A 201 -0.89 28.95 3.52
CA GLY A 201 -1.53 30.16 4.02
C GLY A 201 -2.18 31.05 2.95
N GLN A 202 -2.04 30.74 1.66
CA GLN A 202 -2.64 31.51 0.59
C GLN A 202 -4.14 31.22 0.52
N LYS A 203 -4.95 32.28 0.36
CA LYS A 203 -6.42 32.16 0.28
C LYS A 203 -6.98 32.58 -1.06
N THR A 204 -6.19 33.23 -1.91
CA THR A 204 -6.71 33.89 -3.11
C THR A 204 -6.18 33.23 -4.38
N PRO A 205 -7.06 32.69 -5.26
CA PRO A 205 -6.67 32.03 -6.51
C PRO A 205 -5.73 32.86 -7.39
N ARG A 206 -5.95 34.18 -7.47
CA ARG A 206 -5.06 35.10 -8.20
C ARG A 206 -3.63 35.05 -7.69
N VAL A 207 -3.44 35.09 -6.37
CA VAL A 207 -2.10 35.08 -5.75
C VAL A 207 -1.43 33.74 -6.01
N ALA A 208 -2.17 32.64 -5.85
CA ALA A 208 -1.66 31.30 -6.15
C ALA A 208 -1.23 31.16 -7.62
N LEU A 209 -2.03 31.63 -8.58
CA LEU A 209 -1.68 31.58 -10.00
C LEU A 209 -0.45 32.45 -10.34
N THR A 210 -0.33 33.64 -9.75
CA THR A 210 0.82 34.53 -9.95
C THR A 210 2.09 33.89 -9.38
N HIS A 211 2.05 33.44 -8.13
CA HIS A 211 3.17 32.76 -7.48
C HIS A 211 3.60 31.51 -8.26
N HIS A 212 2.64 30.67 -8.65
CA HIS A 212 2.91 29.48 -9.48
C HIS A 212 3.63 29.83 -10.79
N ALA A 213 3.18 30.89 -11.47
CA ALA A 213 3.80 31.33 -12.72
C ALA A 213 5.24 31.80 -12.50
N GLU A 214 5.52 32.54 -11.43
CA GLU A 214 6.85 33.00 -11.07
C GLU A 214 7.80 31.84 -10.74
N GLU A 215 7.34 30.87 -9.93
CA GLU A 215 8.12 29.69 -9.53
C GLU A 215 8.56 28.83 -10.72
N ILE A 216 7.71 28.65 -11.73
CA ILE A 216 8.08 27.91 -12.95
C ILE A 216 8.83 28.78 -13.98
N GLY A 217 9.10 30.04 -13.66
CA GLY A 217 9.78 31.01 -14.52
C GLY A 217 8.96 31.51 -15.71
N PHE A 218 7.62 31.49 -15.65
CA PHE A 218 6.77 31.98 -16.73
C PHE A 218 6.77 33.52 -16.81
N ASP A 219 7.24 34.06 -17.93
CA ASP A 219 7.58 35.49 -18.11
C ASP A 219 6.45 36.50 -17.84
N ARG A 220 5.15 36.11 -17.97
CA ARG A 220 3.99 37.01 -17.80
C ARG A 220 2.93 36.45 -16.83
N PRO A 221 3.18 36.41 -15.51
CA PRO A 221 2.27 35.84 -14.51
C PRO A 221 0.83 36.38 -14.58
N GLU A 222 0.68 37.68 -14.83
CA GLU A 222 -0.62 38.36 -14.96
C GLU A 222 -1.47 37.83 -16.11
N SER A 223 -0.83 37.36 -17.19
CA SER A 223 -1.53 36.77 -18.33
C SER A 223 -2.19 35.43 -17.97
N LEU A 224 -1.64 34.69 -17.00
CA LEU A 224 -2.22 33.44 -16.50
C LEU A 224 -3.53 33.72 -15.73
N VAL A 225 -3.54 34.76 -14.89
CA VAL A 225 -4.74 35.21 -14.18
C VAL A 225 -5.82 35.67 -15.16
N ALA A 226 -5.44 36.44 -16.18
CA ALA A 226 -6.36 36.92 -17.20
C ALA A 226 -6.99 35.76 -18.00
N ALA A 227 -6.18 34.76 -18.37
CA ALA A 227 -6.66 33.57 -19.05
C ALA A 227 -7.61 32.72 -18.18
N TRP A 228 -7.34 32.63 -16.87
CA TRP A 228 -8.18 31.90 -15.92
C TRP A 228 -9.54 32.56 -15.77
N ARG A 229 -9.56 33.88 -15.53
CA ARG A 229 -10.79 34.68 -15.46
C ARG A 229 -11.61 34.62 -16.75
N SER A 230 -10.93 34.52 -17.90
CA SER A 230 -11.56 34.36 -19.21
C SER A 230 -12.09 32.96 -19.48
N GLY A 231 -11.79 31.99 -18.60
CA GLY A 231 -12.23 30.59 -18.67
C GLY A 231 -11.49 29.76 -19.71
N TYR A 232 -10.23 30.09 -20.01
CA TYR A 232 -9.34 29.32 -20.88
C TYR A 232 -8.51 28.28 -20.14
N ILE A 233 -8.58 28.23 -18.80
CA ILE A 233 -7.75 27.35 -17.98
C ILE A 233 -8.62 26.27 -17.32
N HIS A 234 -8.24 25.00 -17.50
CA HIS A 234 -8.65 23.92 -16.59
C HIS A 234 -7.66 23.89 -15.42
N VAL A 235 -8.15 23.90 -14.18
CA VAL A 235 -7.30 23.95 -12.99
C VAL A 235 -7.15 22.55 -12.41
N LEU A 236 -5.91 22.11 -12.20
CA LEU A 236 -5.56 20.89 -11.48
C LEU A 236 -4.83 21.29 -10.19
N LEU A 237 -5.38 20.90 -9.05
CA LEU A 237 -4.87 21.22 -7.72
C LEU A 237 -4.40 19.93 -7.04
N ASP A 238 -3.09 19.73 -6.89
CA ASP A 238 -2.53 18.48 -6.36
C ASP A 238 -2.08 18.64 -4.90
N GLY A 239 -2.49 17.71 -4.03
CA GLY A 239 -2.11 17.64 -2.62
C GLY A 239 -2.92 18.57 -1.70
N PHE A 240 -4.25 18.52 -1.71
CA PHE A 240 -5.05 19.35 -0.79
C PHE A 240 -4.75 19.04 0.67
N ASP A 241 -4.42 17.79 0.99
CA ASP A 241 -4.04 17.39 2.33
C ASP A 241 -2.74 18.05 2.77
N GLU A 242 -1.91 18.54 1.83
CA GLU A 242 -0.61 19.20 2.05
C GLU A 242 -0.73 20.69 2.44
N ILE A 243 -1.91 21.31 2.30
CA ILE A 243 -2.16 22.65 2.82
C ILE A 243 -2.29 22.56 4.35
N ALA A 244 -1.32 23.08 5.11
CA ALA A 244 -1.41 23.01 6.57
C ALA A 244 -2.65 23.73 7.09
N ALA A 245 -3.23 23.17 8.14
CA ALA A 245 -4.41 23.69 8.79
C ALA A 245 -3.99 24.31 10.14
N PRO A 246 -3.80 25.64 10.23
CA PRO A 246 -3.43 26.26 11.49
C PRO A 246 -4.62 26.22 12.47
N GLY A 247 -4.47 25.50 13.58
CA GLY A 247 -5.45 25.52 14.68
C GLY A 247 -5.65 24.16 15.36
N TRP A 248 -5.17 24.06 16.60
CA TRP A 248 -5.15 22.83 17.40
C TRP A 248 -6.29 22.74 18.40
N SER A 249 -6.91 21.57 18.51
CA SER A 249 -7.62 21.15 19.72
C SER A 249 -7.82 19.63 19.73
N SER A 250 -7.93 19.04 20.91
CA SER A 250 -8.47 17.69 21.12
C SER A 250 -9.97 17.62 20.79
N ASP A 251 -10.62 18.77 20.60
CA ASP A 251 -11.99 18.87 20.10
C ASP A 251 -12.04 18.62 18.59
N VAL A 252 -12.62 17.47 18.21
CA VAL A 252 -12.90 17.07 16.83
C VAL A 252 -13.62 18.17 16.05
N ARG A 253 -14.51 18.95 16.68
CA ARG A 253 -15.22 20.05 16.02
C ARG A 253 -14.27 21.15 15.58
N LEU A 254 -13.32 21.54 16.44
CA LEU A 254 -12.34 22.56 16.08
C LEU A 254 -11.39 22.06 14.98
N LEU A 255 -10.99 20.77 15.00
CA LEU A 255 -10.18 20.19 13.92
C LEU A 255 -10.90 20.25 12.57
N ARG A 256 -12.21 19.94 12.55
CA ARG A 256 -13.04 20.10 11.34
C ARG A 256 -13.09 21.55 10.86
N GLU A 257 -13.31 22.50 11.77
CA GLU A 257 -13.31 23.92 11.43
C GLU A 257 -11.94 24.38 10.88
N THR A 258 -10.84 23.90 11.47
CA THR A 258 -9.49 24.20 11.04
C THR A 258 -9.22 23.64 9.64
N ARG A 259 -9.55 22.36 9.39
CA ARG A 259 -9.45 21.75 8.04
C ARG A 259 -10.32 22.49 7.03
N MET A 260 -11.55 22.85 7.42
CA MET A 260 -12.43 23.68 6.60
C MET A 260 -11.78 25.02 6.27
N ARG A 261 -11.18 25.74 7.23
CA ARG A 261 -10.48 27.01 6.95
C ARG A 261 -9.26 26.82 6.03
N ALA A 262 -8.50 25.74 6.21
CA ALA A 262 -7.34 25.43 5.37
C ALA A 262 -7.72 25.26 3.89
N MET A 263 -8.88 24.66 3.61
CA MET A 263 -9.36 24.43 2.25
C MET A 263 -9.96 25.67 1.56
N GLU A 264 -9.84 26.87 2.14
CA GLU A 264 -10.40 28.11 1.58
C GLU A 264 -9.92 28.39 0.15
N LEU A 265 -8.63 28.20 -0.13
CA LEU A 265 -8.07 28.38 -1.48
C LEU A 265 -8.72 27.44 -2.50
N VAL A 266 -8.83 26.16 -2.14
CA VAL A 266 -9.44 25.12 -3.00
C VAL A 266 -10.89 25.47 -3.28
N ARG A 267 -11.71 25.74 -2.25
CA ARG A 267 -13.11 26.15 -2.44
C ARG A 267 -13.24 27.39 -3.30
N ARG A 268 -12.33 28.36 -3.17
CA ARG A 268 -12.35 29.57 -4.01
C ARG A 268 -11.99 29.27 -5.46
N PHE A 269 -11.09 28.34 -5.75
CA PHE A 269 -10.89 27.86 -7.12
C PHE A 269 -12.17 27.22 -7.69
N PHE A 270 -12.85 26.36 -6.93
CA PHE A 270 -14.14 25.81 -7.35
C PHE A 270 -15.18 26.92 -7.57
N LYS A 271 -15.30 27.87 -6.65
CA LYS A 271 -16.31 28.94 -6.74
C LYS A 271 -16.05 29.94 -7.86
N GLU A 272 -14.81 30.41 -8.00
CA GLU A 272 -14.42 31.53 -8.86
C GLU A 272 -14.04 31.12 -10.28
N THR A 273 -13.65 29.85 -10.51
CA THR A 273 -13.36 29.38 -11.87
C THR A 273 -14.63 29.45 -12.74
N PRO A 274 -14.57 30.00 -13.97
CA PRO A 274 -15.73 30.09 -14.87
C PRO A 274 -16.37 28.73 -15.16
N ARG A 275 -17.71 28.69 -15.34
CA ARG A 275 -18.48 27.44 -15.53
C ARG A 275 -18.01 26.58 -16.69
N LYS A 276 -17.52 27.22 -17.75
CA LYS A 276 -17.01 26.54 -18.94
C LYS A 276 -15.65 25.86 -18.72
N ALA A 277 -14.98 26.10 -17.59
CA ALA A 277 -13.69 25.57 -17.23
C ALA A 277 -13.80 24.56 -16.08
N ALA A 278 -12.96 23.54 -16.13
CA ALA A 278 -12.92 22.46 -15.14
C ALA A 278 -12.00 22.79 -13.97
N VAL A 279 -12.28 22.15 -12.83
CA VAL A 279 -11.42 22.15 -11.64
C VAL A 279 -11.36 20.73 -11.12
N ALA A 280 -10.16 20.18 -11.00
CA ALA A 280 -9.91 18.92 -10.30
C ALA A 280 -8.99 19.18 -9.10
N VAL A 281 -9.26 18.49 -8.00
CA VAL A 281 -8.39 18.51 -6.81
C VAL A 281 -8.02 17.09 -6.41
N ALA A 282 -6.77 16.84 -6.02
CA ALA A 282 -6.31 15.55 -5.51
C ALA A 282 -5.80 15.66 -4.08
N GLY A 283 -5.94 14.59 -3.31
CA GLY A 283 -5.39 14.48 -1.97
C GLY A 283 -5.77 13.18 -1.26
N ARG A 284 -5.32 13.02 -0.02
CA ARG A 284 -5.57 11.79 0.77
C ARG A 284 -7.03 11.67 1.19
N ARG A 285 -7.60 10.47 1.00
CA ARG A 285 -8.97 10.13 1.41
C ARG A 285 -9.18 10.40 2.91
N HIS A 286 -8.24 9.94 3.72
CA HIS A 286 -8.30 9.98 5.19
C HIS A 286 -7.84 11.30 5.82
N PHE A 287 -7.69 12.37 5.03
CA PHE A 287 -7.45 13.70 5.60
C PHE A 287 -8.70 14.24 6.31
N PHE A 288 -9.88 13.89 5.81
CA PHE A 288 -11.17 14.19 6.42
C PHE A 288 -11.73 12.95 7.13
N ASP A 289 -12.58 13.14 8.14
CA ASP A 289 -13.13 12.03 8.92
C ASP A 289 -14.13 11.20 8.10
N ASN A 290 -14.81 11.84 7.14
CA ASN A 290 -15.81 11.21 6.30
C ASN A 290 -16.01 11.99 4.99
N GLU A 291 -16.74 11.37 4.06
CA GLU A 291 -17.02 11.95 2.74
C GLU A 291 -17.87 13.23 2.81
N ALA A 292 -18.77 13.36 3.80
CA ALA A 292 -19.58 14.57 3.97
C ALA A 292 -18.70 15.77 4.32
N GLU A 293 -17.76 15.60 5.26
CA GLU A 293 -16.78 16.62 5.61
C GLU A 293 -15.93 17.00 4.40
N LEU A 294 -15.44 16.01 3.63
CA LEU A 294 -14.68 16.27 2.42
C LEU A 294 -15.50 17.11 1.42
N ARG A 295 -16.77 16.75 1.21
CA ARG A 295 -17.65 17.46 0.26
C ARG A 295 -17.83 18.92 0.67
N ASP A 296 -18.11 19.16 1.95
CA ASP A 296 -18.30 20.50 2.49
C ASP A 296 -16.99 21.30 2.49
N ALA A 297 -15.86 20.63 2.71
CA ALA A 297 -14.55 21.25 2.75
C ALA A 297 -14.00 21.65 1.40
N LEU A 298 -14.19 20.85 0.35
CA LEU A 298 -13.55 21.07 -0.95
C LEU A 298 -14.45 21.79 -1.96
N PHE A 299 -15.75 21.50 -1.93
CA PHE A 299 -16.65 21.92 -3.01
C PHE A 299 -17.47 23.16 -2.67
N ASP A 300 -18.06 23.74 -3.72
CA ASP A 300 -19.22 24.61 -3.60
C ASP A 300 -20.51 23.83 -3.92
N ASP A 301 -21.66 24.50 -3.92
CA ASP A 301 -22.96 23.87 -4.20
C ASP A 301 -23.08 23.25 -5.61
N ARG A 302 -22.07 23.40 -6.49
CA ARG A 302 -22.15 23.02 -7.91
C ARG A 302 -21.47 21.70 -8.27
N SER A 303 -20.53 21.20 -7.46
CA SER A 303 -19.76 19.99 -7.80
C SER A 303 -19.61 19.07 -6.61
N ARG A 304 -19.88 17.78 -6.78
CA ARG A 304 -19.90 16.82 -5.68
C ARG A 304 -19.43 15.43 -6.14
N LEU A 305 -18.65 15.38 -7.22
CA LEU A 305 -18.09 14.15 -7.75
C LEU A 305 -16.77 13.84 -7.04
N ILE A 306 -16.64 12.62 -6.54
CA ILE A 306 -15.45 12.12 -5.86
C ILE A 306 -15.11 10.79 -6.53
N PHE A 307 -13.85 10.67 -6.93
CA PHE A 307 -13.27 9.45 -7.47
C PHE A 307 -12.14 9.00 -6.57
N GLU A 308 -11.94 7.69 -6.48
CA GLU A 308 -10.91 7.04 -5.70
C GLU A 308 -9.93 6.34 -6.62
N VAL A 309 -8.63 6.56 -6.40
CA VAL A 309 -7.56 5.84 -7.07
C VAL A 309 -7.29 4.54 -6.32
N ALA A 310 -7.46 3.41 -7.01
CA ALA A 310 -7.14 2.10 -6.47
C ALA A 310 -5.62 1.82 -6.47
N GLU A 311 -5.22 0.81 -5.70
CA GLU A 311 -3.86 0.26 -5.73
C GLU A 311 -3.62 -0.57 -6.99
N PHE A 312 -2.36 -0.96 -7.25
CA PHE A 312 -2.10 -1.82 -8.39
C PHE A 312 -2.68 -3.22 -8.17
N ASN A 313 -3.42 -3.70 -9.17
CA ASN A 313 -3.70 -5.12 -9.30
C ASN A 313 -2.46 -5.86 -9.84
N GLU A 314 -2.47 -7.20 -9.76
CA GLU A 314 -1.33 -8.03 -10.15
C GLU A 314 -0.88 -7.80 -11.62
N ALA A 315 -1.81 -7.51 -12.53
CA ALA A 315 -1.48 -7.21 -13.92
C ALA A 315 -0.75 -5.88 -14.07
N GLN A 316 -1.15 -4.85 -13.32
CA GLN A 316 -0.48 -3.55 -13.28
C GLN A 316 0.91 -3.66 -12.61
N ILE A 317 1.06 -4.48 -11.57
CA ILE A 317 2.37 -4.78 -10.96
C ILE A 317 3.30 -5.42 -11.98
N ARG A 318 2.82 -6.45 -12.71
CA ARG A 318 3.58 -7.10 -13.79
C ARG A 318 3.96 -6.13 -14.91
N GLU A 319 3.06 -5.23 -15.32
CA GLU A 319 3.37 -4.23 -16.33
C GLU A 319 4.45 -3.25 -15.84
N TYR A 320 4.32 -2.79 -14.60
CA TYR A 320 5.27 -1.85 -13.99
C TYR A 320 6.66 -2.47 -13.86
N LEU A 321 6.76 -3.68 -13.32
CA LEU A 321 8.02 -4.40 -13.07
C LEU A 321 8.62 -5.02 -14.34
N GLY A 322 7.80 -5.49 -15.28
CA GLY A 322 8.28 -6.03 -16.56
C GLY A 322 9.09 -5.01 -17.36
N ARG A 323 8.79 -3.71 -17.22
CA ARG A 323 9.59 -2.62 -17.83
C ARG A 323 10.99 -2.48 -17.23
N LYS A 324 11.20 -2.97 -16.01
CA LYS A 324 12.49 -3.03 -15.31
C LYS A 324 13.18 -4.40 -15.47
N ASN A 325 12.69 -5.26 -16.38
CA ASN A 325 13.14 -6.63 -16.61
C ASN A 325 12.91 -7.58 -15.42
N TRP A 326 11.89 -7.30 -14.61
CA TRP A 326 11.46 -8.16 -13.51
C TRP A 326 10.26 -9.01 -13.93
N PHE A 327 10.45 -10.33 -13.95
CA PHE A 327 9.44 -11.30 -14.42
C PHE A 327 8.91 -12.21 -13.32
N THR A 328 9.60 -12.29 -12.19
CA THR A 328 9.21 -13.12 -11.04
C THR A 328 8.74 -12.19 -9.92
N LEU A 329 7.48 -12.34 -9.50
CA LEU A 329 6.88 -11.52 -8.44
C LEU A 329 6.78 -12.34 -7.15
N PRO A 330 7.41 -11.91 -6.05
CA PRO A 330 7.10 -12.44 -4.74
C PRO A 330 5.64 -12.19 -4.36
N ALA A 331 5.01 -13.16 -3.71
CA ALA A 331 3.61 -13.07 -3.28
C ALA A 331 3.36 -11.98 -2.23
N TRP A 332 4.39 -11.60 -1.47
CA TRP A 332 4.32 -10.59 -0.40
C TRP A 332 4.44 -9.14 -0.89
N LEU A 333 4.73 -8.91 -2.18
CA LEU A 333 4.95 -7.56 -2.71
C LEU A 333 3.76 -6.64 -2.39
N PRO A 334 3.99 -5.41 -1.88
CA PRO A 334 2.91 -4.48 -1.62
C PRO A 334 2.24 -4.06 -2.93
N ALA A 335 0.92 -3.88 -2.91
CA ALA A 335 0.14 -3.45 -4.08
C ALA A 335 0.30 -1.94 -4.40
N ARG A 336 0.89 -1.15 -3.50
CA ARG A 336 1.04 0.30 -3.65
C ARG A 336 2.14 0.64 -4.68
N PRO A 337 1.83 1.36 -5.78
CA PRO A 337 2.78 1.70 -6.84
C PRO A 337 4.09 2.32 -6.35
N LEU A 338 3.98 3.23 -5.38
CA LEU A 338 5.14 3.92 -4.80
C LEU A 338 6.12 2.95 -4.13
N LEU A 339 5.61 1.99 -3.36
CA LEU A 339 6.45 1.05 -2.60
C LEU A 339 7.18 0.11 -3.56
N ILE A 340 6.47 -0.39 -4.57
CA ILE A 340 7.05 -1.20 -5.66
C ILE A 340 8.15 -0.42 -6.38
N GLY A 341 7.91 0.86 -6.69
CA GLY A 341 8.88 1.72 -7.37
C GLY A 341 10.20 1.86 -6.62
N HIS A 342 10.17 2.02 -5.30
CA HIS A 342 11.39 2.12 -4.50
C HIS A 342 12.10 0.78 -4.34
N LEU A 343 11.36 -0.31 -4.13
CA LEU A 343 11.94 -1.66 -4.06
C LEU A 343 12.69 -2.01 -5.36
N ALA A 344 12.10 -1.67 -6.51
CA ALA A 344 12.73 -1.90 -7.80
C ALA A 344 13.93 -0.97 -8.06
N ALA A 345 13.81 0.31 -7.69
CA ALA A 345 14.87 1.31 -7.90
C ALA A 345 16.14 1.03 -7.11
N GLN A 346 16.01 0.58 -5.86
CA GLN A 346 17.15 0.30 -4.99
C GLN A 346 17.81 -1.05 -5.27
N ARG A 347 17.34 -1.82 -6.27
CA ARG A 347 17.72 -3.22 -6.52
C ARG A 347 17.59 -4.13 -5.28
N LYS A 348 16.89 -3.68 -4.23
CA LYS A 348 16.64 -4.48 -3.03
C LYS A 348 15.88 -5.74 -3.37
N LEU A 349 15.04 -5.74 -4.39
CA LEU A 349 14.41 -6.96 -4.86
C LEU A 349 15.42 -8.03 -5.32
N GLU A 350 16.57 -7.65 -5.91
CA GLU A 350 17.63 -8.60 -6.33
C GLU A 350 18.27 -9.21 -5.08
N GLU A 351 18.64 -8.36 -4.13
CA GLU A 351 19.23 -8.78 -2.84
C GLU A 351 18.28 -9.65 -2.02
N ILE A 352 16.98 -9.32 -2.02
CA ILE A 352 15.93 -10.07 -1.32
C ILE A 352 15.67 -11.42 -2.01
N SER A 353 15.78 -11.50 -3.34
CA SER A 353 15.64 -12.77 -4.07
C SER A 353 16.78 -13.76 -3.81
N ASP A 354 17.95 -13.26 -3.42
CA ASP A 354 19.12 -14.08 -3.03
C ASP A 354 19.16 -14.42 -1.53
N SER A 355 18.36 -13.73 -0.71
CA SER A 355 18.20 -14.08 0.71
C SER A 355 17.42 -15.39 0.86
N THR A 356 17.76 -16.20 1.88
CA THR A 356 17.06 -17.45 2.21
C THR A 356 15.55 -17.25 2.09
N LEU A 357 14.89 -18.07 1.27
CA LEU A 357 13.52 -17.89 0.76
C LEU A 357 12.47 -17.53 1.84
N ASP A 358 12.72 -17.87 3.12
CA ASP A 358 11.78 -17.68 4.22
C ASP A 358 11.85 -16.30 4.91
N LEU A 359 12.98 -15.58 4.87
CA LEU A 359 13.14 -14.25 5.51
C LEU A 359 13.01 -13.06 4.55
N ALA A 360 12.84 -13.34 3.26
CA ALA A 360 12.72 -12.34 2.20
C ALA A 360 11.62 -11.29 2.43
N PRO A 361 10.39 -11.64 2.88
CA PRO A 361 9.35 -10.65 3.18
C PRO A 361 9.73 -9.70 4.31
N ALA A 362 10.30 -10.22 5.38
CA ALA A 362 10.71 -9.44 6.55
C ALA A 362 11.81 -8.43 6.20
N ALA A 363 12.80 -8.85 5.41
CA ALA A 363 13.84 -7.95 4.91
C ALA A 363 13.25 -6.84 4.03
N GLY A 364 12.30 -7.20 3.16
CA GLY A 364 11.59 -6.26 2.29
C GLY A 364 10.79 -5.20 3.06
N TRP A 365 9.96 -5.62 4.01
CA TRP A 365 9.15 -4.70 4.81
C TRP A 365 9.97 -3.83 5.76
N ASN A 366 11.02 -4.40 6.38
CA ASN A 366 11.95 -3.61 7.21
C ASN A 366 12.67 -2.53 6.38
N ALA A 367 13.05 -2.85 5.14
CA ALA A 367 13.62 -1.89 4.20
C ALA A 367 12.60 -0.85 3.70
N LEU A 368 11.34 -1.23 3.51
CA LEU A 368 10.27 -0.31 3.13
C LEU A 368 10.02 0.74 4.22
N LEU A 369 10.12 0.37 5.51
CA LEU A 369 10.04 1.34 6.60
C LEU A 369 11.11 2.44 6.46
N ASP A 370 12.36 2.08 6.16
CA ASP A 370 13.42 3.08 5.92
C ASP A 370 13.10 4.00 4.75
N ILE A 371 12.64 3.43 3.64
CA ILE A 371 12.28 4.16 2.44
C ILE A 371 11.16 5.17 2.74
N ILE A 372 10.10 4.71 3.39
CA ILE A 372 8.95 5.52 3.77
C ILE A 372 9.41 6.66 4.67
N SER A 373 10.18 6.36 5.72
CA SER A 373 10.68 7.36 6.66
C SER A 373 11.62 8.38 6.03
N SER A 374 12.50 7.94 5.10
CA SER A 374 13.41 8.83 4.38
C SER A 374 12.62 9.83 3.55
N ARG A 375 11.61 9.35 2.82
CA ARG A 375 10.79 10.19 1.97
C ARG A 375 9.99 11.23 2.75
N GLU A 376 9.39 10.85 3.88
CA GLU A 376 8.62 11.81 4.68
C GLU A 376 9.51 12.88 5.31
N SER A 377 10.74 12.53 5.70
CA SER A 377 11.74 13.50 6.19
C SER A 377 12.15 14.51 5.11
N ASP A 378 12.26 14.08 3.84
CA ASP A 378 12.60 14.96 2.72
C ASP A 378 11.48 15.93 2.32
N ILE A 379 10.23 15.60 2.64
CA ILE A 379 9.07 16.41 2.26
C ILE A 379 8.94 17.65 3.15
N GLU A 380 9.34 17.57 4.42
CA GLU A 380 8.99 18.60 5.41
C GLU A 380 10.17 18.86 6.36
N ALA A 381 10.63 20.11 6.38
CA ALA A 381 11.78 20.51 7.19
C ALA A 381 11.45 20.44 8.69
N GLY A 382 12.19 19.64 9.47
CA GLY A 382 12.12 19.65 10.94
C GLY A 382 11.92 18.31 11.64
N ILE A 383 11.82 17.20 10.91
CA ILE A 383 11.89 15.84 11.46
C ILE A 383 12.91 15.03 10.66
N ASP A 384 13.90 14.45 11.33
CA ASP A 384 14.85 13.53 10.69
C ASP A 384 14.24 12.14 10.44
N VAL A 385 14.83 11.43 9.48
CA VAL A 385 14.43 10.08 9.05
C VAL A 385 14.25 9.11 10.24
N GLY A 386 15.22 9.08 11.15
CA GLY A 386 15.21 8.16 12.28
C GLY A 386 14.03 8.41 13.21
N SER A 387 13.68 9.67 13.42
CA SER A 387 12.54 10.06 14.25
C SER A 387 11.20 9.73 13.62
N VAL A 388 11.05 9.85 12.29
CA VAL A 388 9.82 9.41 11.60
C VAL A 388 9.64 7.91 11.78
N ARG A 389 10.71 7.13 11.54
CA ARG A 389 10.70 5.68 11.68
C ARG A 389 10.34 5.25 13.10
N ALA A 390 11.08 5.75 14.09
CA ALA A 390 10.86 5.42 15.50
C ALA A 390 9.47 5.84 15.99
N THR A 391 8.92 6.95 15.49
CA THR A 391 7.54 7.34 15.80
C THR A 391 6.55 6.33 15.23
N LEU A 392 6.65 5.96 13.95
CA LEU A 392 5.77 4.95 13.34
C LEU A 392 5.84 3.61 14.08
N GLU A 393 7.04 3.14 14.39
CA GLU A 393 7.29 1.91 15.16
C GLU A 393 6.67 1.99 16.56
N ARG A 394 6.83 3.11 17.27
CA ARG A 394 6.19 3.33 18.57
C ARG A 394 4.66 3.31 18.47
N LEU A 395 4.08 3.94 17.45
CA LEU A 395 2.63 3.93 17.25
C LEU A 395 2.11 2.53 16.93
N ALA A 396 2.88 1.72 16.20
CA ALA A 396 2.54 0.32 15.93
C ALA A 396 2.51 -0.49 17.23
N SER A 397 3.45 -0.27 18.15
CA SER A 397 3.41 -0.86 19.50
C SER A 397 2.25 -0.38 20.36
N VAL A 398 1.84 0.89 20.25
CA VAL A 398 0.64 1.39 20.95
C VAL A 398 -0.62 0.75 20.35
N ALA A 399 -0.65 0.50 19.04
CA ALA A 399 -1.77 -0.18 18.38
C ALA A 399 -1.95 -1.62 18.88
N ARG A 400 -0.88 -2.30 19.32
CA ARG A 400 -0.94 -3.62 19.99
C ARG A 400 -1.72 -3.61 21.30
N CYS A 401 -1.92 -2.45 21.92
CA CYS A 401 -2.78 -2.30 23.09
C CYS A 401 -4.27 -2.34 22.74
N LYS A 402 -4.62 -2.42 21.46
CA LYS A 402 -6.01 -2.49 20.97
C LYS A 402 -6.32 -3.93 20.51
N PRO A 403 -7.60 -4.34 20.50
CA PRO A 403 -7.97 -5.72 20.19
C PRO A 403 -7.49 -6.23 18.82
N SER A 404 -7.42 -5.36 17.80
CA SER A 404 -6.97 -5.74 16.45
C SER A 404 -5.45 -5.71 16.27
N GLY A 405 -4.72 -5.07 17.20
CA GLY A 405 -3.31 -4.76 17.02
C GLY A 405 -3.00 -3.64 16.00
N LEU A 406 -3.99 -3.13 15.27
CA LEU A 406 -3.82 -2.12 14.22
C LEU A 406 -4.35 -0.72 14.61
N GLY A 407 -5.08 -0.62 15.71
CA GLY A 407 -5.74 0.61 16.16
C GLY A 407 -7.10 0.30 16.80
N PRO A 408 -7.95 1.30 17.06
CA PRO A 408 -7.78 2.72 16.75
C PRO A 408 -6.83 3.46 17.71
N LEU A 409 -6.08 4.41 17.17
CA LEU A 409 -5.17 5.35 17.81
C LEU A 409 -5.82 6.73 17.85
N THR A 410 -5.96 7.29 19.03
CA THR A 410 -6.38 8.67 19.24
C THR A 410 -5.27 9.64 18.87
N TYR A 411 -5.64 10.90 18.62
CA TYR A 411 -4.64 11.93 18.39
C TYR A 411 -3.68 12.14 19.58
N SER A 412 -4.19 12.01 20.82
CA SER A 412 -3.36 12.10 22.04
C SER A 412 -2.28 11.03 22.04
N GLU A 413 -2.65 9.78 21.72
CA GLU A 413 -1.70 8.66 21.63
C GLU A 413 -0.65 8.89 20.53
N ILE A 414 -1.04 9.52 19.41
CA ILE A 414 -0.10 9.88 18.34
C ILE A 414 0.91 10.93 18.82
N THR A 415 0.44 11.99 19.49
CA THR A 415 1.31 13.05 20.01
C THR A 415 2.19 12.58 21.16
N GLU A 416 1.66 11.75 22.06
CA GLU A 416 2.41 11.15 23.17
C GLU A 416 3.49 10.21 22.64
N GLY A 417 3.16 9.37 21.65
CA GLY A 417 4.13 8.50 20.98
C GLY A 417 5.29 9.29 20.37
N PHE A 418 4.99 10.41 19.69
CA PHE A 418 6.03 11.30 19.18
C PHE A 418 6.86 11.96 20.30
N ALA A 419 6.20 12.47 21.34
CA ALA A 419 6.86 13.15 22.44
C ALA A 419 7.79 12.22 23.23
N LEU A 420 7.44 10.94 23.36
CA LEU A 420 8.29 9.91 23.95
C LEU A 420 9.58 9.69 23.15
N ILE A 421 9.48 9.66 21.82
CA ILE A 421 10.65 9.47 20.94
C ILE A 421 11.53 10.72 20.90
N ARG A 422 10.92 11.91 20.88
CA ARG A 422 11.64 13.18 20.68
C ARG A 422 12.02 13.91 21.96
N GLY A 423 11.45 13.52 23.10
CA GLY A 423 11.59 14.22 24.37
C GLY A 423 10.93 15.61 24.41
N GLN A 424 10.11 15.94 23.41
CA GLN A 424 9.43 17.24 23.31
C GLN A 424 8.08 17.09 22.61
N GLU A 425 7.15 17.96 22.96
CA GLU A 425 5.88 18.10 22.24
C GLU A 425 6.13 18.49 20.77
N PRO A 426 5.35 17.93 19.82
CA PRO A 426 5.48 18.28 18.42
C PRO A 426 5.06 19.74 18.18
N SER A 427 5.86 20.47 17.39
CA SER A 427 5.51 21.81 16.90
C SER A 427 4.33 21.77 15.91
N ASP A 428 3.80 22.94 15.54
CA ASP A 428 2.68 23.04 14.59
C ASP A 428 2.97 22.35 13.24
N ASP A 429 4.19 22.51 12.73
CA ASP A 429 4.63 21.87 11.49
C ASP A 429 4.76 20.35 11.67
N GLN A 430 5.35 19.91 12.79
CA GLN A 430 5.54 18.48 13.09
C GLN A 430 4.22 17.75 13.26
N ARG A 431 3.25 18.38 13.92
CA ARG A 431 1.92 17.81 14.09
C ARG A 431 1.14 17.70 12.78
N THR A 432 1.42 18.57 11.81
CA THR A 432 0.86 18.46 10.45
C THR A 432 1.36 17.17 9.78
N ILE A 433 2.63 16.82 9.97
CA ILE A 433 3.21 15.54 9.52
C ILE A 433 2.55 14.36 10.24
N LEU A 434 2.33 14.45 11.56
CA LEU A 434 1.68 13.39 12.35
C LEU A 434 0.27 13.05 11.83
N HIS A 435 -0.48 14.04 11.35
CA HIS A 435 -1.77 13.83 10.68
C HIS A 435 -1.67 13.17 9.30
N ARG A 436 -0.47 13.04 8.76
CA ARG A 436 -0.19 12.49 7.43
C ARG A 436 0.79 11.33 7.51
N LEU A 437 0.98 10.72 8.67
CA LEU A 437 1.87 9.58 8.77
C LEU A 437 1.44 8.48 7.78
N PRO A 438 2.37 7.98 6.96
CA PRO A 438 2.09 6.95 5.98
C PRO A 438 1.65 5.66 6.68
N GLY A 439 0.73 4.93 6.05
CA GLY A 439 0.17 3.70 6.60
C GLY A 439 -0.99 3.89 7.59
N LEU A 440 -1.26 5.12 8.07
CA LEU A 440 -2.39 5.40 8.96
C LEU A 440 -3.61 5.97 8.20
N ALA A 441 -4.79 5.37 8.39
CA ALA A 441 -6.09 5.85 7.90
C ALA A 441 -7.05 6.19 9.03
N VAL A 442 -8.16 6.84 8.67
CA VAL A 442 -9.35 6.93 9.53
C VAL A 442 -10.15 5.65 9.37
N ASP A 443 -10.48 5.00 10.47
CA ASP A 443 -11.38 3.85 10.50
C ASP A 443 -12.83 4.35 10.40
N ALA A 444 -13.58 3.85 9.42
CA ALA A 444 -14.96 4.23 9.17
C ALA A 444 -15.92 3.74 10.28
N ASP A 445 -15.54 2.66 10.95
CA ASP A 445 -16.32 2.01 12.02
C ASP A 445 -15.84 2.43 13.42
N ALA A 446 -14.71 3.12 13.53
CA ALA A 446 -14.20 3.64 14.80
C ALA A 446 -14.78 5.01 15.18
N GLN A 447 -14.44 5.43 16.39
CA GLN A 447 -14.79 6.75 16.90
C GLN A 447 -14.12 7.85 16.04
N GLN A 448 -14.90 8.86 15.65
CA GLN A 448 -14.41 10.00 14.85
C GLN A 448 -13.17 10.63 15.48
N GLY A 449 -12.14 10.90 14.67
CA GLY A 449 -10.88 11.48 15.12
C GLY A 449 -9.81 10.47 15.54
N THR A 450 -10.05 9.17 15.31
CA THR A 450 -9.04 8.12 15.51
C THR A 450 -8.43 7.63 14.20
N ARG A 451 -7.28 6.94 14.29
CA ARG A 451 -6.55 6.38 13.15
C ARG A 451 -6.15 4.93 13.36
N TYR A 452 -5.94 4.18 12.30
CA TYR A 452 -5.49 2.79 12.36
C TYR A 452 -4.50 2.49 11.22
N PHE A 453 -3.68 1.45 11.39
CA PHE A 453 -2.81 0.95 10.34
C PHE A 453 -3.63 0.25 9.26
N ILE A 454 -3.57 0.76 8.02
CA ILE A 454 -4.29 0.25 6.85
C ILE A 454 -3.74 -1.12 6.41
N ASP A 455 -2.43 -1.30 6.62
CA ASP A 455 -1.67 -2.43 6.12
C ASP A 455 -1.12 -3.22 7.31
N ALA A 456 -1.58 -4.46 7.45
CA ALA A 456 -1.21 -5.33 8.55
C ALA A 456 0.26 -5.74 8.50
N ASP A 457 0.84 -5.88 7.30
CA ASP A 457 2.23 -6.26 7.14
C ASP A 457 3.17 -5.10 7.49
N LEU A 458 2.81 -3.87 7.07
CA LEU A 458 3.51 -2.66 7.51
C LEU A 458 3.47 -2.52 9.04
N ALA A 459 2.30 -2.74 9.64
CA ALA A 459 2.13 -2.68 11.09
C ALA A 459 2.97 -3.76 11.80
N ALA A 460 2.92 -5.01 11.33
CA ALA A 460 3.69 -6.11 11.88
C ALA A 460 5.20 -5.86 11.83
N ALA A 461 5.71 -5.36 10.71
CA ALA A 461 7.12 -4.99 10.58
C ALA A 461 7.50 -3.84 11.53
N ALA A 462 6.62 -2.85 11.71
CA ALA A 462 6.87 -1.73 12.62
C ALA A 462 6.80 -2.13 14.10
N GLN A 463 5.90 -3.04 14.46
CA GLN A 463 5.73 -3.57 15.83
C GLN A 463 6.97 -4.33 16.33
N ALA A 464 7.79 -4.85 15.43
CA ALA A 464 9.01 -5.59 15.77
C ALA A 464 10.01 -4.74 16.58
N ARG A 465 10.06 -3.42 16.36
CA ARG A 465 11.10 -2.54 16.91
C ARG A 465 11.22 -2.61 18.44
N ASP A 466 10.10 -2.47 19.16
CA ASP A 466 10.13 -2.44 20.63
C ASP A 466 10.58 -3.79 21.21
N VAL A 467 10.26 -4.90 20.53
CA VAL A 467 10.75 -6.23 20.91
C VAL A 467 12.25 -6.36 20.67
N SER A 468 12.73 -5.97 19.47
CA SER A 468 14.16 -5.97 19.14
C SER A 468 14.98 -5.11 20.08
N GLU A 469 14.51 -3.90 20.39
CA GLU A 469 15.18 -2.97 21.29
C GLU A 469 15.26 -3.54 22.71
N PHE A 470 14.18 -4.15 23.18
CA PHE A 470 14.16 -4.80 24.49
C PHE A 470 15.09 -6.02 24.56
N ILE A 471 15.16 -6.83 23.50
CA ILE A 471 16.11 -7.96 23.43
C ILE A 471 17.55 -7.45 23.50
N LEU A 472 17.88 -6.41 22.73
CA LEU A 472 19.24 -5.85 22.67
C LEU A 472 19.61 -5.12 23.97
N THR A 473 18.63 -4.52 24.64
CA THR A 473 18.80 -3.78 25.90
C THR A 473 17.68 -4.16 26.88
N PRO A 474 17.82 -5.27 27.64
CA PRO A 474 16.76 -5.79 28.52
C PRO A 474 16.71 -4.99 29.83
N VAL A 475 16.39 -3.70 29.72
CA VAL A 475 16.24 -2.76 30.82
C VAL A 475 14.83 -2.20 30.78
N LEU A 476 14.11 -2.34 31.90
CA LEU A 476 12.80 -1.72 32.07
C LEU A 476 12.98 -0.32 32.62
N THR A 477 12.46 0.68 31.91
CA THR A 477 12.41 2.07 32.36
C THR A 477 10.96 2.53 32.46
N GLY A 478 10.46 2.74 33.68
CA GLY A 478 9.10 3.25 33.91
C GLY A 478 7.99 2.31 33.46
N ASP A 479 6.82 2.88 33.13
CA ASP A 479 5.67 2.16 32.58
C ASP A 479 5.94 1.77 31.11
N SER A 480 6.27 0.49 30.88
CA SER A 480 6.45 -0.05 29.52
C SER A 480 5.11 -0.18 28.81
N VAL A 481 5.04 0.24 27.54
CA VAL A 481 3.87 0.02 26.67
C VAL A 481 3.51 -1.47 26.56
N ALA A 482 4.51 -2.34 26.68
CA ALA A 482 4.34 -3.79 26.60
C ALA A 482 3.42 -4.36 27.68
N SER A 483 3.28 -3.69 28.83
CA SER A 483 2.36 -4.11 29.90
C SER A 483 0.89 -4.03 29.50
N ARG A 484 0.58 -3.36 28.38
CA ARG A 484 -0.78 -3.19 27.87
C ARG A 484 -1.00 -3.90 26.54
N TRP A 485 -0.02 -4.64 26.02
CA TRP A 485 -0.18 -5.36 24.77
C TRP A 485 -1.22 -6.46 24.91
N ASN A 486 -2.16 -6.51 23.96
CA ASN A 486 -3.19 -7.54 23.86
C ASN A 486 -2.90 -8.55 22.76
N VAL A 487 -1.95 -8.25 21.86
CA VAL A 487 -1.70 -9.01 20.64
C VAL A 487 -0.20 -9.28 20.52
N SER A 488 0.18 -10.56 20.34
CA SER A 488 1.55 -11.00 20.01
C SER A 488 1.90 -10.68 18.55
N LEU A 489 3.18 -10.65 18.21
CA LEU A 489 3.62 -10.40 16.83
C LEU A 489 3.07 -11.47 15.86
N THR A 490 2.81 -11.10 14.60
CA THR A 490 2.64 -12.09 13.53
C THR A 490 3.98 -12.72 13.17
N GLN A 491 3.99 -13.77 12.34
CA GLN A 491 5.25 -14.39 11.88
C GLN A 491 6.18 -13.36 11.21
N LEU A 492 5.62 -12.50 10.34
CA LEU A 492 6.37 -11.41 9.71
C LEU A 492 7.06 -10.51 10.75
N GLY A 493 6.36 -10.13 11.82
CA GLY A 493 6.94 -9.31 12.88
C GLY A 493 8.08 -10.01 13.61
N VAL A 494 7.94 -11.31 13.91
CA VAL A 494 8.98 -12.14 14.51
C VAL A 494 10.23 -12.22 13.61
N ASP A 495 10.03 -12.42 12.31
CA ASP A 495 11.11 -12.50 11.33
C ASP A 495 11.84 -11.16 11.19
N VAL A 496 11.13 -10.03 11.30
CA VAL A 496 11.75 -8.70 11.34
C VAL A 496 12.58 -8.51 12.61
N VAL A 497 12.13 -9.00 13.77
CA VAL A 497 12.96 -9.02 15.00
C VAL A 497 14.24 -9.81 14.76
N ALA A 498 14.13 -11.00 14.17
CA ALA A 498 15.29 -11.83 13.88
C ALA A 498 16.31 -11.11 12.98
N ILE A 499 15.85 -10.39 11.95
CA ILE A 499 16.71 -9.57 11.08
C ILE A 499 17.38 -8.42 11.85
N GLN A 500 16.62 -7.71 12.70
CA GLN A 500 17.14 -6.57 13.45
C GLN A 500 18.15 -6.97 14.53
N CYS A 501 18.04 -8.18 15.09
CA CYS A 501 18.91 -8.67 16.14
C CYS A 501 20.12 -9.51 15.66
N LYS A 502 20.08 -10.02 14.42
CA LYS A 502 21.01 -11.06 13.90
C LYS A 502 22.50 -10.85 14.24
N ASP A 503 23.00 -9.63 14.08
CA ASP A 503 24.45 -9.34 14.23
C ASP A 503 24.89 -9.07 15.67
N ASN A 504 23.96 -8.87 16.61
CA ASN A 504 24.24 -8.39 17.96
C ASN A 504 23.65 -9.28 19.07
N ILE A 505 23.31 -10.54 18.75
CA ILE A 505 22.61 -11.43 19.66
C ILE A 505 23.48 -12.58 20.20
N THR A 506 23.20 -12.98 21.44
CA THR A 506 23.71 -14.21 22.06
C THR A 506 22.57 -14.89 22.81
N GLU A 507 22.61 -16.22 22.98
CA GLU A 507 21.60 -16.98 23.74
C GLU A 507 21.39 -16.41 25.15
N LYS A 508 22.48 -16.01 25.81
CA LYS A 508 22.45 -15.39 27.14
C LYS A 508 21.67 -14.09 27.16
N LEU A 509 21.78 -13.27 26.10
CA LEU A 509 21.07 -12.00 26.00
C LEU A 509 19.56 -12.23 25.78
N VAL A 510 19.20 -13.16 24.89
CA VAL A 510 17.79 -13.54 24.66
C VAL A 510 17.17 -14.13 25.93
N GLY A 511 17.87 -15.04 26.60
CA GLY A 511 17.44 -15.62 27.88
C GLY A 511 17.26 -14.56 28.97
N ALA A 512 18.19 -13.61 29.09
CA ALA A 512 18.07 -12.49 30.03
C ALA A 512 16.87 -11.59 29.72
N ALA A 513 16.60 -11.30 28.44
CA ALA A 513 15.43 -10.54 28.02
C ALA A 513 14.13 -11.28 28.38
N ALA A 514 14.02 -12.57 28.05
CA ALA A 514 12.84 -13.37 28.36
C ALA A 514 12.57 -13.45 29.88
N ILE A 515 13.60 -13.69 30.69
CA ILE A 515 13.47 -13.68 32.16
C ILE A 515 13.01 -12.30 32.66
N THR A 516 13.57 -11.23 32.10
CA THR A 516 13.23 -9.86 32.52
C THR A 516 11.79 -9.53 32.18
N ALA A 517 11.29 -9.95 31.01
CA ALA A 517 9.89 -9.79 30.62
C ALA A 517 8.95 -10.54 31.57
N VAL A 518 9.21 -11.82 31.84
CA VAL A 518 8.38 -12.63 32.76
C VAL A 518 8.38 -12.07 34.17
N ARG A 519 9.53 -11.62 34.69
CA ARG A 519 9.62 -11.00 36.03
C ARG A 519 8.85 -9.69 36.16
N ALA A 520 8.51 -9.07 35.04
CA ALA A 520 7.75 -7.83 34.99
C ALA A 520 6.30 -8.06 34.53
N ASP A 521 5.84 -9.31 34.53
CA ASP A 521 4.49 -9.71 34.10
C ASP A 521 4.17 -9.25 32.67
N LEU A 522 5.16 -9.35 31.77
CA LEU A 522 5.06 -8.98 30.35
C LEU A 522 4.96 -10.23 29.47
N ASP A 523 3.98 -11.10 29.72
CA ASP A 523 3.86 -12.41 29.08
C ASP A 523 3.79 -12.34 27.54
N VAL A 524 3.10 -11.34 26.98
CA VAL A 524 3.02 -11.13 25.52
C VAL A 524 4.41 -10.85 24.93
N LEU A 525 5.20 -10.00 25.59
CA LEU A 525 6.59 -9.72 25.19
C LEU A 525 7.46 -10.97 25.36
N ALA A 526 7.29 -11.72 26.44
CA ALA A 526 8.02 -12.97 26.65
C ALA A 526 7.72 -14.00 25.54
N ALA A 527 6.46 -14.15 25.14
CA ALA A 527 6.06 -15.01 24.02
C ALA A 527 6.69 -14.57 22.69
N ASP A 528 6.72 -13.26 22.40
CA ASP A 528 7.40 -12.74 21.22
C ASP A 528 8.91 -13.01 21.25
N ILE A 529 9.57 -12.87 22.40
CA ILE A 529 11.00 -13.16 22.56
C ILE A 529 11.31 -14.64 22.31
N VAL A 530 10.47 -15.55 22.83
CA VAL A 530 10.63 -17.00 22.58
C VAL A 530 10.48 -17.31 21.09
N ARG A 531 9.51 -16.70 20.40
CA ARG A 531 9.33 -16.91 18.97
C ARG A 531 10.48 -16.30 18.15
N ALA A 532 10.98 -15.14 18.56
CA ALA A 532 12.17 -14.54 17.97
C ALA A 532 13.43 -15.40 18.19
N SER A 533 13.55 -16.09 19.33
CA SER A 533 14.69 -16.98 19.60
C SER A 533 14.72 -18.17 18.64
N LEU A 534 13.56 -18.75 18.33
CA LEU A 534 13.40 -19.78 17.31
C LEU A 534 13.82 -19.28 15.92
N ALA A 535 13.33 -18.11 15.49
CA ALA A 535 13.68 -17.52 14.20
C ALA A 535 15.17 -17.13 14.10
N LEU A 536 15.80 -16.77 15.22
CA LEU A 536 17.24 -16.50 15.33
C LEU A 536 18.09 -17.78 15.40
N GLY A 537 17.48 -18.96 15.57
CA GLY A 537 18.19 -20.21 15.83
C GLY A 537 18.98 -20.20 17.13
N CYS A 538 18.55 -19.42 18.13
CA CYS A 538 19.23 -19.22 19.41
C CYS A 538 18.39 -19.81 20.55
N GLY A 539 19.03 -20.57 21.45
CA GLY A 539 18.41 -21.02 22.70
C GLY A 539 18.31 -19.90 23.75
N LEU A 540 17.74 -20.25 24.91
CA LEU A 540 17.56 -19.32 26.05
C LEU A 540 18.56 -19.56 27.20
N ASP A 541 19.70 -20.21 26.97
CA ASP A 541 20.71 -20.50 28.00
C ASP A 541 20.12 -21.14 29.28
N ASN A 542 19.21 -22.12 29.12
CA ASN A 542 18.47 -22.80 30.21
C ASN A 542 17.64 -21.87 31.12
N SER A 543 17.31 -20.67 30.65
CA SER A 543 16.45 -19.74 31.36
C SER A 543 15.04 -20.32 31.50
N THR A 544 14.54 -20.45 32.73
CA THR A 544 13.15 -20.86 32.98
C THR A 544 12.21 -19.70 32.66
N VAL A 545 11.34 -19.91 31.68
CA VAL A 545 10.39 -18.89 31.18
C VAL A 545 9.00 -19.48 31.26
N ASN A 546 8.13 -18.84 32.04
CA ASN A 546 6.73 -19.24 32.17
C ASN A 546 5.88 -18.12 31.58
N ILE A 547 5.03 -18.47 30.60
CA ILE A 547 4.18 -17.54 29.87
C ILE A 547 2.74 -17.93 30.15
N ASP A 548 1.95 -17.01 30.68
CA ASP A 548 0.55 -17.25 31.05
C ASP A 548 -0.44 -16.40 30.24
N GLY A 549 -1.54 -17.01 29.79
CA GLY A 549 -2.70 -16.27 29.28
C GLY A 549 -2.50 -15.52 27.96
N VAL A 550 -1.51 -15.89 27.15
CA VAL A 550 -1.18 -15.19 25.89
C VAL A 550 -1.89 -15.81 24.68
N HIS A 551 -2.34 -14.95 23.76
CA HIS A 551 -2.75 -15.36 22.43
C HIS A 551 -1.55 -15.32 21.46
N VAL A 552 -1.19 -16.47 20.91
CA VAL A 552 -0.03 -16.68 20.03
C VAL A 552 -0.54 -17.08 18.63
N PRO A 553 -0.36 -16.23 17.60
CA PRO A 553 -0.85 -16.53 16.25
C PRO A 553 -0.26 -17.83 15.65
N SER A 554 1.05 -18.00 15.78
CA SER A 554 1.74 -19.17 15.24
C SER A 554 2.94 -19.54 16.08
N LEU A 555 3.19 -20.83 16.26
CA LEU A 555 4.43 -21.37 16.79
C LEU A 555 4.84 -22.58 15.94
N GLU A 556 6.02 -22.51 15.34
CA GLU A 556 6.58 -23.61 14.55
C GLU A 556 7.73 -24.26 15.33
N LEU A 557 7.64 -25.57 15.50
CA LEU A 557 8.61 -26.40 16.19
C LEU A 557 9.16 -27.43 15.19
N PHE A 558 10.48 -27.43 14.98
CA PHE A 558 11.09 -28.19 13.88
C PHE A 558 12.31 -29.00 14.34
N GLU A 559 12.70 -29.98 13.54
CA GLU A 559 13.85 -30.82 13.81
C GLU A 559 15.15 -30.00 13.81
N GLY A 560 15.96 -30.12 14.87
CA GLY A 560 17.19 -29.33 15.03
C GLY A 560 16.98 -27.93 15.61
N GLN A 561 15.76 -27.60 16.07
CA GLN A 561 15.50 -26.35 16.79
C GLN A 561 16.34 -26.22 18.09
N PRO A 562 16.50 -24.99 18.61
CA PRO A 562 17.07 -24.75 19.94
C PRO A 562 16.31 -25.47 21.07
N ASP A 563 16.98 -25.71 22.20
CA ASP A 563 16.35 -26.31 23.38
C ASP A 563 15.35 -25.33 24.03
N LEU A 564 14.07 -25.69 24.00
CA LEU A 564 12.97 -24.94 24.61
C LEU A 564 12.40 -25.65 25.85
N SER A 565 13.10 -26.65 26.39
CA SER A 565 12.62 -27.48 27.50
C SER A 565 12.37 -26.72 28.80
N SER A 566 12.99 -25.55 28.95
CA SER A 566 12.85 -24.63 30.08
C SER A 566 11.69 -23.63 29.94
N ILE A 567 10.91 -23.73 28.85
CA ILE A 567 9.78 -22.86 28.56
C ILE A 567 8.47 -23.57 28.89
N SER A 568 7.58 -22.88 29.59
CA SER A 568 6.21 -23.34 29.83
C SER A 568 5.17 -22.31 29.36
N PHE A 569 4.18 -22.79 28.63
CA PHE A 569 2.98 -22.04 28.25
C PHE A 569 1.82 -22.53 29.11
N SER A 570 1.19 -21.61 29.83
CA SER A 570 0.03 -21.88 30.69
C SER A 570 -1.16 -21.06 30.21
N ASN A 571 -2.35 -21.66 30.11
CA ASN A 571 -3.60 -20.98 29.74
C ASN A 571 -3.52 -20.15 28.42
N CYS A 572 -2.58 -20.48 27.54
CA CYS A 572 -2.35 -19.77 26.29
C CYS A 572 -3.26 -20.30 25.18
N ILE A 573 -3.52 -19.45 24.19
CA ILE A 573 -4.30 -19.76 22.99
C ILE A 573 -3.35 -19.71 21.80
N PHE A 574 -3.32 -20.77 20.99
CA PHE A 574 -2.56 -20.84 19.74
C PHE A 574 -3.52 -20.93 18.56
N GLU A 575 -3.45 -20.02 17.57
CA GLU A 575 -4.23 -20.19 16.33
C GLU A 575 -3.63 -21.34 15.50
N SER A 576 -2.29 -21.41 15.43
CA SER A 576 -1.58 -22.51 14.77
C SER A 576 -0.36 -22.97 15.56
N LEU A 577 -0.22 -24.28 15.72
CA LEU A 577 0.97 -24.94 16.26
C LEU A 577 1.45 -26.00 15.26
N GLU A 578 2.67 -25.86 14.76
CA GLU A 578 3.27 -26.81 13.84
C GLU A 578 4.40 -27.57 14.52
N ILE A 579 4.39 -28.90 14.41
CA ILE A 579 5.48 -29.76 14.89
C ILE A 579 6.02 -30.59 13.74
N SER A 580 7.01 -30.05 13.03
CA SER A 580 7.52 -30.60 11.78
C SER A 580 8.68 -31.57 12.00
N GLY A 581 8.58 -32.75 11.39
CA GLY A 581 9.62 -33.79 11.47
C GLY A 581 9.69 -34.52 12.81
N GLU A 582 10.82 -35.19 13.05
CA GLU A 582 11.08 -35.96 14.28
C GLU A 582 11.75 -35.10 15.37
N VAL A 583 11.00 -34.11 15.87
CA VAL A 583 11.46 -33.27 16.98
C VAL A 583 11.59 -34.10 18.26
N ASP A 584 12.75 -34.03 18.92
CA ASP A 584 12.97 -34.67 20.23
C ASP A 584 12.02 -34.08 21.28
N PRO A 585 11.10 -34.88 21.87
CA PRO A 585 10.16 -34.39 22.88
C PRO A 585 10.82 -33.72 24.09
N ARG A 586 12.08 -34.03 24.37
CA ARG A 586 12.82 -33.44 25.48
C ARG A 586 13.22 -32.00 25.22
N LEU A 587 13.26 -31.54 23.96
CA LEU A 587 13.61 -30.17 23.59
C LEU A 587 12.36 -29.28 23.42
N LEU A 588 11.16 -29.86 23.49
CA LEU A 588 9.90 -29.12 23.34
C LEU A 588 9.57 -28.32 24.61
N PRO A 589 8.87 -27.17 24.47
CA PRO A 589 8.25 -26.48 25.59
C PRO A 589 7.13 -27.34 26.22
N SER A 590 6.75 -27.04 27.45
CA SER A 590 5.58 -27.64 28.09
C SER A 590 4.33 -26.76 27.93
N PHE A 591 3.18 -27.39 27.73
CA PHE A 591 1.87 -26.75 27.57
C PHE A 591 0.92 -27.23 28.65
N ASP A 592 0.30 -26.30 29.38
CA ASP A 592 -0.67 -26.57 30.45
C ASP A 592 -1.92 -25.71 30.28
N GLY A 593 -3.10 -26.35 30.23
CA GLY A 593 -4.37 -25.65 30.05
C GLY A 593 -4.48 -24.83 28.75
N CYS A 594 -3.64 -25.10 27.75
CA CYS A 594 -3.66 -24.37 26.49
C CYS A 594 -4.81 -24.80 25.56
N TYR A 595 -5.28 -23.87 24.74
CA TYR A 595 -6.14 -24.15 23.59
C TYR A 595 -5.31 -24.00 22.31
N ILE A 596 -5.32 -25.01 21.46
CA ILE A 596 -4.63 -25.00 20.16
C ILE A 596 -5.68 -25.20 19.07
N ASP A 597 -5.94 -24.16 18.27
CA ASP A 597 -7.01 -24.18 17.27
C ASP A 597 -6.68 -25.14 16.13
N VAL A 598 -5.51 -25.02 15.52
CA VAL A 598 -5.04 -25.92 14.47
C VAL A 598 -3.64 -26.46 14.81
N LEU A 599 -3.47 -27.79 14.76
CA LEU A 599 -2.19 -28.45 15.02
C LEU A 599 -1.70 -29.24 13.80
N PHE A 600 -0.56 -28.81 13.24
CA PHE A 600 0.09 -29.43 12.07
C PHE A 600 1.23 -30.38 12.46
N GLY A 601 1.49 -31.36 11.60
CA GLY A 601 2.56 -32.36 11.75
C GLY A 601 2.21 -33.54 12.67
N ARG A 602 1.01 -33.57 13.25
CA ARG A 602 0.56 -34.67 14.12
C ARG A 602 -0.82 -35.17 13.72
N ALA A 603 -1.04 -36.47 13.89
CA ALA A 603 -2.27 -37.13 13.45
C ALA A 603 -3.48 -36.90 14.38
N GLY A 604 -3.22 -36.49 15.63
CA GLY A 604 -4.23 -36.29 16.67
C GLY A 604 -3.59 -36.10 18.05
N ALA A 605 -4.39 -35.79 19.08
CA ALA A 605 -3.89 -35.51 20.42
C ALA A 605 -3.09 -36.68 21.05
N SER A 606 -3.46 -37.93 20.74
CA SER A 606 -2.71 -39.13 21.16
C SER A 606 -1.34 -39.29 20.50
N ASP A 607 -1.06 -38.52 19.45
CA ASP A 607 0.23 -38.51 18.75
C ASP A 607 1.22 -37.49 19.37
N LEU A 608 0.77 -36.74 20.38
CA LEU A 608 1.57 -35.75 21.09
C LEU A 608 2.33 -36.37 22.27
N PRO A 609 3.51 -35.84 22.61
CA PRO A 609 4.27 -36.30 23.76
C PRO A 609 3.57 -35.89 25.06
N ALA A 610 2.97 -36.87 25.77
CA ALA A 610 2.18 -36.63 26.99
C ALA A 610 2.96 -35.96 28.15
N GLN A 611 4.30 -35.99 28.12
CA GLN A 611 5.13 -35.31 29.11
C GLN A 611 5.21 -33.79 28.88
N ARG A 612 4.87 -33.33 27.67
CA ARG A 612 4.96 -31.93 27.26
C ARG A 612 3.59 -31.28 27.10
N PHE A 613 2.54 -32.06 26.86
CA PHE A 613 1.17 -31.56 26.76
C PHE A 613 0.33 -32.11 27.91
N ALA A 614 -0.08 -31.23 28.82
CA ALA A 614 -0.93 -31.62 29.95
C ALA A 614 -2.32 -32.08 29.49
N ALA A 615 -2.95 -32.94 30.29
CA ALA A 615 -4.23 -33.58 29.95
C ALA A 615 -5.42 -32.60 29.86
N ASN A 616 -5.28 -31.39 30.40
CA ASN A 616 -6.27 -30.30 30.34
C ASN A 616 -6.11 -29.42 29.08
N CYS A 617 -5.13 -29.68 28.21
CA CYS A 617 -5.02 -28.99 26.93
C CYS A 617 -6.18 -29.39 26.00
N THR A 618 -6.62 -28.44 25.20
CA THR A 618 -7.72 -28.59 24.25
C THR A 618 -7.24 -28.30 22.83
N PHE A 619 -7.75 -29.07 21.87
CA PHE A 619 -7.31 -29.02 20.48
C PHE A 619 -8.53 -28.90 19.57
N GLY A 620 -8.48 -28.01 18.58
CA GLY A 620 -9.49 -27.86 17.54
C GLY A 620 -9.33 -28.90 16.44
N ASP A 621 -8.55 -28.58 15.41
CA ASP A 621 -8.37 -29.39 14.20
C ASP A 621 -6.95 -29.97 14.04
N PHE A 622 -6.88 -31.18 13.49
CA PHE A 622 -5.64 -31.86 13.08
C PHE A 622 -5.67 -32.13 11.55
N PRO A 623 -5.16 -31.21 10.71
CA PRO A 623 -5.20 -31.35 9.26
C PRO A 623 -4.51 -32.62 8.75
N ASP A 624 -3.45 -33.06 9.44
CA ASP A 624 -2.66 -34.25 9.10
C ASP A 624 -3.24 -35.57 9.61
N SER A 625 -4.54 -35.59 9.94
CA SER A 625 -5.23 -36.81 10.35
C SER A 625 -5.03 -37.95 9.33
N LEU A 626 -4.58 -39.10 9.84
CA LEU A 626 -4.23 -40.25 9.01
C LEU A 626 -5.45 -41.11 8.65
N GLU A 627 -6.67 -40.55 8.67
CA GLU A 627 -7.91 -41.29 8.46
C GLU A 627 -8.06 -41.87 7.06
N ARG A 628 -7.42 -41.29 6.04
CA ARG A 628 -7.47 -41.74 4.63
C ARG A 628 -6.09 -42.19 4.14
N ASN A 629 -6.05 -43.19 3.25
CA ASN A 629 -4.78 -43.68 2.67
C ASN A 629 -4.02 -42.58 1.91
N ALA A 630 -4.74 -41.65 1.26
CA ALA A 630 -4.12 -40.52 0.57
C ALA A 630 -3.39 -39.59 1.57
N SER A 631 -3.99 -39.35 2.75
CA SER A 631 -3.38 -38.57 3.82
C SER A 631 -2.09 -39.23 4.36
N VAL A 632 -2.08 -40.57 4.48
CA VAL A 632 -0.86 -41.30 4.89
C VAL A 632 0.27 -41.16 3.87
N VAL A 633 -0.05 -41.13 2.57
CA VAL A 633 0.98 -40.96 1.53
C VAL A 633 1.52 -39.53 1.54
N ALA A 634 0.65 -38.54 1.75
CA ALA A 634 0.97 -37.12 1.77
C ALA A 634 1.63 -36.64 3.07
N SER A 635 1.60 -37.40 4.16
CA SER A 635 2.15 -36.99 5.46
C SER A 635 3.67 -36.84 5.46
N ASP A 636 4.23 -36.28 6.52
CA ASP A 636 5.68 -36.13 6.72
C ASP A 636 6.37 -37.38 7.30
N LEU A 637 5.65 -38.51 7.42
CA LEU A 637 6.17 -39.73 8.03
C LEU A 637 7.29 -40.38 7.18
N PRO A 638 8.25 -41.08 7.82
CA PRO A 638 9.23 -41.88 7.08
C PRO A 638 8.56 -42.86 6.11
N ILE A 639 9.15 -43.05 4.93
CA ILE A 639 8.54 -43.85 3.85
C ILE A 639 8.21 -45.29 4.29
N GLY A 640 9.07 -45.90 5.11
CA GLY A 640 8.81 -47.21 5.70
C GLY A 640 7.61 -47.24 6.65
N VAL A 641 7.44 -46.21 7.48
CA VAL A 641 6.28 -46.05 8.37
C VAL A 641 4.99 -45.91 7.55
N LYS A 642 5.00 -45.10 6.48
CA LYS A 642 3.86 -44.96 5.56
C LYS A 642 3.45 -46.31 4.97
N VAL A 643 4.42 -47.08 4.48
CA VAL A 643 4.18 -48.42 3.92
C VAL A 643 3.54 -49.34 4.96
N VAL A 644 4.09 -49.38 6.19
CA VAL A 644 3.55 -50.19 7.29
C VAL A 644 2.11 -49.79 7.64
N ILE A 645 1.80 -48.49 7.74
CA ILE A 645 0.44 -48.00 8.02
C ILE A 645 -0.53 -48.43 6.91
N VAL A 646 -0.17 -48.30 5.64
CA VAL A 646 -1.03 -48.71 4.52
C VAL A 646 -1.27 -50.23 4.56
N LEU A 647 -0.25 -51.04 4.87
CA LEU A 647 -0.40 -52.49 5.02
C LEU A 647 -1.32 -52.86 6.17
N LEU A 648 -1.13 -52.26 7.35
CA LEU A 648 -1.98 -52.46 8.52
C LEU A 648 -3.43 -52.08 8.23
N ARG A 649 -3.69 -50.96 7.55
CA ARG A 649 -5.04 -50.56 7.13
C ARG A 649 -5.67 -51.59 6.18
N LYS A 650 -4.93 -52.10 5.20
CA LYS A 650 -5.42 -53.13 4.26
C LYS A 650 -5.73 -54.46 4.94
N LEU A 651 -4.99 -54.82 5.98
CA LEU A 651 -5.14 -56.08 6.73
C LEU A 651 -6.23 -55.98 7.82
N TYR A 652 -6.25 -54.90 8.59
CA TYR A 652 -7.09 -54.77 9.78
C TYR A 652 -8.39 -54.00 9.56
N MET A 653 -8.36 -52.90 8.79
CA MET A 653 -9.49 -51.98 8.66
C MET A 653 -10.41 -52.29 7.47
N GLN A 654 -9.88 -52.92 6.42
CA GLN A 654 -10.71 -53.31 5.29
C GLN A 654 -11.42 -54.66 5.55
N ARG A 655 -12.65 -54.80 5.06
CA ARG A 655 -13.45 -56.04 5.21
C ARG A 655 -12.73 -57.25 4.57
N GLY A 656 -12.61 -58.34 5.32
CA GLY A 656 -12.03 -59.61 4.87
C GLY A 656 -11.32 -60.40 5.98
N ARG A 657 -11.06 -61.69 5.74
CA ARG A 657 -10.28 -62.57 6.64
C ARG A 657 -8.77 -62.51 6.38
N GLY A 658 -8.35 -61.99 5.24
CA GLY A 658 -6.94 -61.88 4.83
C GLY A 658 -6.78 -61.19 3.47
N ARG A 659 -5.53 -60.95 3.07
CA ARG A 659 -5.17 -60.30 1.79
C ARG A 659 -4.08 -61.08 1.06
N ALA A 660 -4.28 -61.33 -0.24
CA ALA A 660 -3.20 -61.83 -1.09
C ALA A 660 -2.07 -60.80 -1.15
N GLU A 661 -0.83 -61.26 -1.17
CA GLU A 661 0.36 -60.37 -1.19
C GLU A 661 0.34 -59.42 -2.40
N SER A 662 -0.09 -59.90 -3.56
CA SER A 662 -0.29 -59.07 -4.76
C SER A 662 -1.34 -57.97 -4.57
N ALA A 663 -2.30 -58.14 -3.66
CA ALA A 663 -3.28 -57.10 -3.33
C ALA A 663 -2.71 -56.02 -2.40
N LEU A 664 -1.72 -56.37 -1.57
CA LEU A 664 -1.04 -55.42 -0.70
C LEU A 664 -0.15 -54.46 -1.49
N LEU A 665 0.42 -54.91 -2.60
CA LEU A 665 1.25 -54.11 -3.53
C LEU A 665 0.44 -53.13 -4.41
N ARG A 666 -0.87 -53.35 -4.59
CA ARG A 666 -1.71 -52.51 -5.48
C ARG A 666 -1.93 -51.11 -4.91
N GLY A 667 -1.79 -50.09 -5.76
CA GLY A 667 -2.08 -48.69 -5.42
C GLY A 667 -0.95 -47.95 -4.70
N MET A 668 0.22 -48.56 -4.52
CA MET A 668 1.43 -47.91 -4.00
C MET A 668 2.34 -47.45 -5.17
N PRO A 669 3.07 -46.33 -5.03
CA PRO A 669 4.20 -45.93 -5.90
C PRO A 669 5.30 -47.00 -5.99
N GLN A 670 6.15 -46.91 -7.02
CA GLN A 670 7.19 -47.93 -7.26
C GLN A 670 8.27 -47.97 -6.17
N SER A 671 8.64 -46.82 -5.59
CA SER A 671 9.56 -46.72 -4.44
C SER A 671 9.03 -47.47 -3.21
N GLU A 672 7.77 -47.23 -2.85
CA GLU A 672 7.12 -47.87 -1.70
C GLU A 672 6.94 -49.39 -1.87
N ARG A 673 6.68 -49.87 -3.10
CA ARG A 673 6.53 -51.32 -3.36
C ARG A 673 7.78 -52.13 -3.04
N GLY A 674 8.97 -51.53 -3.20
CA GLY A 674 10.24 -52.17 -2.89
C GLY A 674 10.38 -52.52 -1.40
N LEU A 675 9.73 -51.75 -0.52
CA LEU A 675 9.81 -51.90 0.93
C LEU A 675 8.77 -52.87 1.50
N VAL A 676 7.75 -53.24 0.73
CA VAL A 676 6.65 -54.10 1.20
C VAL A 676 7.11 -55.46 1.73
N PRO A 677 8.06 -56.19 1.09
CA PRO A 677 8.53 -57.46 1.64
C PRO A 677 9.22 -57.31 3.02
N ALA A 678 10.02 -56.26 3.20
CA ALA A 678 10.68 -55.97 4.47
C ALA A 678 9.67 -55.54 5.54
N ALA A 679 8.72 -54.67 5.19
CA ALA A 679 7.63 -54.27 6.08
C ALA A 679 6.76 -55.46 6.52
N LEU A 680 6.45 -56.40 5.62
CA LEU A 680 5.71 -57.62 5.96
C LEU A 680 6.51 -58.55 6.89
N ALA A 681 7.84 -58.63 6.72
CA ALA A 681 8.70 -59.37 7.64
C ALA A 681 8.68 -58.77 9.06
N ILE A 682 8.68 -57.43 9.17
CA ILE A 682 8.51 -56.74 10.46
C ILE A 682 7.14 -57.06 11.07
N LEU A 683 6.06 -56.93 10.29
CA LEU A 683 4.71 -57.26 10.78
C LEU A 683 4.58 -58.72 11.25
N GLN A 684 5.32 -59.64 10.61
CA GLN A 684 5.37 -61.04 11.02
C GLN A 684 6.16 -61.25 12.30
N LYS A 685 7.32 -60.59 12.43
CA LYS A 685 8.17 -60.62 13.62
C LYS A 685 7.42 -60.07 14.85
N GLU A 686 6.68 -58.97 14.66
CA GLU A 686 5.83 -58.33 15.68
C GLU A 686 4.51 -59.06 15.94
N LYS A 687 4.29 -60.21 15.29
CA LYS A 687 3.08 -61.05 15.39
C LYS A 687 1.78 -60.34 15.00
N LEU A 688 1.85 -59.28 14.20
CA LEU A 688 0.69 -58.53 13.68
C LEU A 688 0.11 -59.17 12.42
N ALA A 689 0.91 -59.90 11.65
CA ALA A 689 0.43 -60.59 10.47
C ALA A 689 1.12 -61.94 10.29
N THR A 690 0.39 -62.95 9.82
CA THR A 690 0.96 -64.26 9.51
C THR A 690 0.72 -64.60 8.05
N GLN A 691 1.75 -65.09 7.36
CA GLN A 691 1.64 -65.58 6.00
C GLN A 691 1.14 -67.03 5.99
N VAL A 692 0.11 -67.30 5.22
CA VAL A 692 -0.41 -68.65 4.94
C VAL A 692 -0.47 -68.88 3.43
N LYS A 693 -0.40 -70.14 2.99
CA LYS A 693 -0.59 -70.50 1.58
C LYS A 693 -2.01 -71.00 1.36
N ILE A 694 -2.78 -70.29 0.55
CA ILE A 694 -4.12 -70.71 0.10
C ILE A 694 -4.06 -70.87 -1.42
N ASN A 695 -4.37 -72.07 -1.93
CA ASN A 695 -4.31 -72.39 -3.36
C ASN A 695 -2.96 -72.00 -4.00
N SER A 696 -1.86 -72.34 -3.33
CA SER A 696 -0.47 -72.02 -3.75
C SER A 696 -0.13 -70.53 -3.88
N ARG A 697 -0.96 -69.63 -3.32
CA ARG A 697 -0.69 -68.18 -3.28
C ARG A 697 -0.45 -67.71 -1.85
N PRO A 698 0.51 -66.80 -1.60
CA PRO A 698 0.73 -66.22 -0.29
C PRO A 698 -0.42 -65.26 0.07
N VAL A 699 -1.06 -65.54 1.21
CA VAL A 699 -2.12 -64.73 1.80
C VAL A 699 -1.70 -64.35 3.21
N TRP A 700 -1.83 -63.07 3.53
CA TRP A 700 -1.51 -62.50 4.83
C TRP A 700 -2.79 -62.37 5.67
N LEU A 701 -2.77 -62.93 6.87
CA LEU A 701 -3.86 -62.89 7.85
C LEU A 701 -3.48 -61.93 9.00
N PRO A 702 -4.37 -61.00 9.39
CA PRO A 702 -4.16 -60.17 10.57
C PRO A 702 -4.35 -60.97 11.86
N ASP A 703 -3.55 -60.70 12.89
CA ASP A 703 -3.86 -61.17 14.24
C ASP A 703 -4.90 -60.23 14.90
N ARG A 704 -6.14 -60.71 15.03
CA ARG A 704 -7.24 -59.91 15.58
C ARG A 704 -7.06 -59.59 17.06
N ALA A 705 -6.24 -60.34 17.80
CA ALA A 705 -5.90 -59.99 19.18
C ALA A 705 -5.14 -58.66 19.27
N SER A 706 -4.34 -58.34 18.26
CA SER A 706 -3.55 -57.09 18.18
C SER A 706 -4.33 -55.90 17.62
N GLN A 707 -5.65 -56.02 17.41
CA GLN A 707 -6.45 -54.96 16.77
C GLN A 707 -6.37 -53.62 17.53
N LYS A 708 -6.32 -53.64 18.87
CA LYS A 708 -6.18 -52.42 19.68
C LYS A 708 -4.80 -51.75 19.48
N ARG A 709 -3.72 -52.54 19.48
CA ARG A 709 -2.34 -52.08 19.23
C ARG A 709 -2.23 -51.46 17.83
N VAL A 710 -2.71 -52.18 16.81
CA VAL A 710 -2.69 -51.70 15.41
C VAL A 710 -3.51 -50.44 15.24
N HIS A 711 -4.68 -50.36 15.87
CA HIS A 711 -5.50 -49.15 15.79
C HIS A 711 -4.75 -47.96 16.38
N GLY A 712 -4.17 -48.10 17.58
CA GLY A 712 -3.36 -47.06 18.22
C GLY A 712 -2.19 -46.60 17.36
N PHE A 713 -1.43 -47.53 16.77
CA PHE A 713 -0.32 -47.20 15.88
C PHE A 713 -0.75 -46.47 14.61
N VAL A 714 -1.86 -46.90 13.98
CA VAL A 714 -2.35 -46.26 12.74
C VAL A 714 -2.92 -44.86 13.01
N THR A 715 -3.48 -44.62 14.20
CA THR A 715 -4.04 -43.31 14.58
C THR A 715 -3.00 -42.34 15.12
N ALA A 716 -1.95 -42.83 15.78
CA ALA A 716 -0.93 -42.02 16.44
C ALA A 716 0.44 -42.70 16.36
N PRO A 717 1.06 -42.76 15.16
CA PRO A 717 2.28 -43.53 14.95
C PRO A 717 3.46 -43.00 15.77
N ARG A 718 3.63 -41.68 15.88
CA ARG A 718 4.76 -41.03 16.58
C ARG A 718 4.57 -41.09 18.11
N GLY A 719 3.33 -40.98 18.59
CA GLY A 719 3.00 -41.02 20.03
C GLY A 719 2.74 -42.41 20.63
N SER A 720 2.77 -43.49 19.83
CA SER A 720 2.34 -44.83 20.28
C SER A 720 3.31 -45.59 21.21
N ASP A 721 4.53 -45.09 21.43
CA ASP A 721 5.66 -45.82 22.08
C ASP A 721 5.91 -47.23 21.51
N ASP A 722 5.35 -47.53 20.33
CA ASP A 722 5.34 -48.88 19.76
C ASP A 722 6.68 -49.16 19.06
N SER A 723 7.31 -50.31 19.38
CA SER A 723 8.56 -50.76 18.76
C SER A 723 8.49 -50.80 17.23
N LEU A 724 7.28 -50.94 16.68
CA LEU A 724 7.02 -50.95 15.25
C LEU A 724 7.44 -49.65 14.56
N TYR A 725 7.37 -48.50 15.24
CA TYR A 725 7.75 -47.21 14.63
C TYR A 725 9.23 -47.21 14.26
N GLY A 726 10.11 -47.52 15.22
CA GLY A 726 11.56 -47.50 15.02
C GLY A 726 12.02 -48.53 13.98
N GLU A 727 11.45 -49.73 13.98
CA GLU A 727 11.77 -50.75 12.96
C GLU A 727 11.28 -50.35 11.56
N ALA A 728 10.12 -49.68 11.47
CA ALA A 728 9.58 -49.21 10.20
C ALA A 728 10.31 -47.98 9.67
N ALA A 729 10.72 -47.05 10.52
CA ALA A 729 11.46 -45.84 10.15
C ALA A 729 12.86 -46.16 9.60
N ALA A 730 13.47 -47.26 10.04
CA ALA A 730 14.75 -47.75 9.53
C ALA A 730 14.69 -48.34 8.10
N LEU A 731 13.50 -48.52 7.52
CA LEU A 731 13.32 -48.94 6.13
C LEU A 731 13.46 -47.71 5.20
N GLN A 732 14.54 -47.65 4.43
CA GLN A 732 14.80 -46.61 3.43
C GLN A 732 14.61 -47.11 2.00
#